data_AF-A0A2N3LH94-F1
#
_entry.id   AF-A0A2N3LH94-F1
#
_cell.length_a   1.000
_cell.length_b   1.000
_cell.length_c   1.000
_cell.angle_alpha   90.00
_cell.angle_beta   90.00
_cell.angle_gamma   90.00
#
_symmetry.space_group_name_H-M   'P 1'
#
loop_
_entity.id
_entity.type
_entity.pdbx_description
1 polymer ?
#
loop_
_entity_poly.entity_id
_entity_poly.type
_entity_poly.pdbx_seq_one_letter_code
_entity_poly.pdbx_strand_id
1 'polypeptide(L)'
;MSTQNSTTVKASSTTTKPATVPKTTTKYVNVEANSTLNMRSTASTKGKVIASLKKGTQVTVYSESNGWSKIKASGKDGYVSSQYLSTQNSTTVKASSTTTKPATVPKTTTKYVNVEANSTLNMRSTASTKGKVIASLKKDTQVTVYSESNGWSKIKANGKDGYVSSQYLTTTKVDSVKPPSSTANKPSTPKTVLKYVNVTANSSLNMRETASTSGKIIAKLTLGMEVKVYAESNGWSKVNVNGKDGFVSSQYLITTKPAISVPPKETTKVKYVMVNSLSGLSMYTEPSTKSSVIVNIAKGVKVTVYSESNGWAKINVYGHDGYVKSENLSSSVPSSNNSDSNTSQSQSKLKYVNVDANSVLNMRSSASVNASIISTLTRGTAVQYYSESNGWARVTANGKTGYVSTQYLSSTAISLPGSSNSTKKVIYDNYNISIDNLVKIQEAAGAQTDSKYHTYIREDALKLNNPSKPTSGVVQGNGWNVRGGAGTSYWVVGKVNNGDTLSIISQQKDSDGYTWYEVSYNKTWVNANPDDIKYYLDPNNFVDDSIKSLQFLNLSKSTNLDAAEVNNKILAGKGILAGKASSFIAAGEIYGVNEIYLISHALLETGNGTSQLANGVQVNGRTVYNMYGIGAYDNSALSSGAQFAYNAGWFTPEEAIIGGAEFIANGYINSGQDTLYKMRWNPSAAASSGKATHQYATDIGWAEKQVIQIYNLYSLLNSYELTLQIPKYLSY
;
A
#
# COMPACT_ATOMS: atom_id res chain seq x y z
N MET A 1 -5.75 69.60 -32.40
CA MET A 1 -5.03 70.26 -31.30
C MET A 1 -5.88 70.16 -30.04
N SER A 2 -5.23 69.81 -28.93
CA SER A 2 -5.68 69.74 -27.53
C SER A 2 -6.90 68.88 -27.15
N THR A 3 -6.56 67.86 -26.37
CA THR A 3 -7.40 66.86 -25.71
C THR A 3 -8.14 67.44 -24.50
N GLN A 4 -9.41 67.05 -24.33
CA GLN A 4 -10.12 67.14 -23.05
C GLN A 4 -10.52 65.74 -22.58
N ASN A 5 -10.26 65.47 -21.31
CA ASN A 5 -10.73 64.30 -20.57
C ASN A 5 -11.57 64.85 -19.41
N SER A 6 -12.85 64.48 -19.35
CA SER A 6 -13.74 64.83 -18.23
C SER A 6 -14.54 63.60 -17.80
N THR A 7 -14.43 63.35 -16.50
CA THR A 7 -15.06 62.31 -15.70
C THR A 7 -16.53 62.59 -15.44
N THR A 8 -17.40 61.58 -15.47
CA THR A 8 -18.59 61.53 -14.60
C THR A 8 -19.23 60.13 -14.52
N VAL A 9 -19.87 59.94 -13.37
CA VAL A 9 -20.40 58.73 -12.71
C VAL A 9 -21.64 58.15 -13.41
N LYS A 10 -21.84 56.82 -13.31
CA LYS A 10 -23.19 56.24 -13.31
C LYS A 10 -23.31 55.06 -12.35
N ALA A 11 -24.28 55.19 -11.45
CA ALA A 11 -24.68 54.24 -10.42
C ALA A 11 -25.37 53.00 -11.01
N SER A 12 -25.36 51.89 -10.27
CA SER A 12 -26.41 50.86 -10.37
C SER A 12 -26.74 50.29 -9.00
N SER A 13 -28.00 50.47 -8.63
CA SER A 13 -28.70 50.02 -7.44
C SER A 13 -29.07 48.54 -7.52
N THR A 14 -28.93 47.77 -6.43
CA THR A 14 -29.77 46.60 -6.18
C THR A 14 -30.11 46.44 -4.68
N THR A 15 -31.36 46.79 -4.39
CA THR A 15 -32.32 46.13 -3.50
C THR A 15 -31.82 45.22 -2.36
N THR A 16 -32.13 45.67 -1.14
CA THR A 16 -31.94 45.02 0.16
C THR A 16 -32.90 43.84 0.38
N LYS A 17 -32.32 42.67 0.70
CA LYS A 17 -32.99 41.53 1.34
C LYS A 17 -33.10 41.80 2.86
N PRO A 18 -34.20 41.44 3.56
CA PRO A 18 -34.33 41.70 4.99
C PRO A 18 -33.24 40.99 5.78
N ALA A 19 -32.47 41.73 6.58
CA ALA A 19 -31.47 41.17 7.47
C ALA A 19 -32.16 40.33 8.55
N THR A 20 -31.95 39.01 8.50
CA THR A 20 -32.21 38.11 9.62
C THR A 20 -31.46 38.62 10.84
N VAL A 21 -32.18 39.00 11.90
CA VAL A 21 -31.58 39.38 13.18
C VAL A 21 -30.78 38.18 13.69
N PRO A 22 -29.45 38.28 13.87
CA PRO A 22 -28.66 37.16 14.33
C PRO A 22 -29.10 36.77 15.74
N LYS A 23 -29.39 35.48 15.94
CA LYS A 23 -29.73 34.92 17.25
C LYS A 23 -28.51 35.05 18.17
N THR A 24 -28.55 36.03 19.07
CA THR A 24 -27.50 36.24 20.06
C THR A 24 -27.81 35.48 21.35
N THR A 25 -26.77 35.09 22.09
CA THR A 25 -26.92 34.40 23.38
C THR A 25 -26.10 35.13 24.45
N THR A 26 -26.67 35.31 25.64
CA THR A 26 -25.97 35.90 26.79
C THR A 26 -25.15 34.84 27.53
N LYS A 27 -23.88 35.14 27.83
CA LYS A 27 -22.97 34.32 28.64
C LYS A 27 -22.20 35.18 29.65
N TYR A 28 -21.51 34.54 30.59
CA TYR A 28 -20.71 35.15 31.67
C TYR A 28 -19.27 34.64 31.63
N VAL A 29 -18.31 35.51 31.92
CA VAL A 29 -16.88 35.13 31.97
C VAL A 29 -16.62 34.22 33.17
N ASN A 30 -16.06 33.03 32.92
CA ASN A 30 -15.71 32.05 33.94
C ASN A 30 -14.19 31.82 33.98
N VAL A 31 -13.52 32.58 34.84
CA VAL A 31 -12.08 32.48 35.15
C VAL A 31 -11.89 32.43 36.67
N GLU A 32 -10.68 32.18 37.17
CA GLU A 32 -10.41 32.18 38.62
C GLU A 32 -10.68 33.55 39.27
N ALA A 33 -10.98 33.58 40.58
CA ALA A 33 -11.52 34.75 41.31
C ALA A 33 -10.66 36.03 41.26
N ASN A 34 -9.39 35.94 40.83
CA ASN A 34 -8.47 37.07 40.66
C ASN A 34 -7.82 37.13 39.26
N SER A 35 -8.38 36.40 38.27
CA SER A 35 -7.92 36.39 36.89
C SER A 35 -8.84 37.19 35.96
N THR A 36 -8.35 37.50 34.77
CA THR A 36 -9.11 38.21 33.74
C THR A 36 -9.00 37.53 32.37
N LEU A 37 -10.10 37.54 31.61
CA LEU A 37 -10.16 37.03 30.25
C LEU A 37 -9.83 38.13 29.24
N ASN A 38 -8.79 37.91 28.42
CA ASN A 38 -8.37 38.85 27.39
C ASN A 38 -9.32 38.81 26.17
N MET A 39 -9.94 39.94 25.86
CA MET A 39 -10.72 40.17 24.64
C MET A 39 -9.82 40.78 23.56
N ARG A 40 -9.82 40.18 22.37
CA ARG A 40 -8.88 40.48 21.29
C ARG A 40 -9.58 40.99 20.04
N SER A 41 -8.85 41.72 19.19
CA SER A 41 -9.38 42.27 17.93
C SER A 41 -9.68 41.22 16.86
N THR A 42 -9.04 40.03 16.93
CA THR A 42 -9.26 38.90 16.01
C THR A 42 -9.36 37.58 16.78
N ALA A 43 -9.95 36.54 16.18
CA ALA A 43 -10.09 35.19 16.73
C ALA A 43 -8.76 34.42 16.77
N SER A 44 -7.77 34.97 17.48
CA SER A 44 -6.41 34.44 17.57
C SER A 44 -5.69 34.94 18.82
N THR A 45 -4.84 34.09 19.42
CA THR A 45 -3.99 34.48 20.56
C THR A 45 -2.91 35.50 20.18
N LYS A 46 -2.67 35.69 18.87
CA LYS A 46 -1.80 36.74 18.33
C LYS A 46 -2.52 38.09 18.13
N GLY A 47 -3.85 38.12 18.20
CA GLY A 47 -4.63 39.36 18.07
C GLY A 47 -4.37 40.32 19.23
N LYS A 48 -4.39 41.63 18.98
CA LYS A 48 -4.16 42.65 20.02
C LYS A 48 -5.23 42.53 21.11
N VAL A 49 -4.83 42.56 22.38
CA VAL A 49 -5.77 42.63 23.51
C VAL A 49 -6.37 44.04 23.52
N ILE A 50 -7.69 44.11 23.39
CA ILE A 50 -8.46 45.36 23.31
C ILE A 50 -9.31 45.60 24.57
N ALA A 51 -9.54 44.57 25.38
CA ALA A 51 -10.13 44.69 26.72
C ALA A 51 -9.77 43.47 27.58
N SER A 52 -9.94 43.60 28.89
CA SER A 52 -9.74 42.53 29.87
C SER A 52 -10.99 42.39 30.75
N LEU A 53 -11.59 41.21 30.79
CA LEU A 53 -12.91 40.95 31.38
C LEU A 53 -12.77 40.14 32.68
N LYS A 54 -13.40 40.60 33.77
CA LYS A 54 -13.36 39.90 35.07
C LYS A 54 -14.35 38.73 35.11
N LYS A 55 -14.13 37.78 36.03
CA LYS A 55 -15.11 36.72 36.33
C LYS A 55 -16.51 37.30 36.57
N GLY A 56 -17.54 36.66 36.02
CA GLY A 56 -18.94 37.09 36.12
C GLY A 56 -19.34 38.21 35.15
N THR A 57 -18.42 38.76 34.35
CA THR A 57 -18.77 39.80 33.35
C THR A 57 -19.74 39.22 32.33
N GLN A 58 -20.92 39.85 32.19
CA GLN A 58 -21.90 39.48 31.18
C GLN A 58 -21.44 39.92 29.78
N VAL A 59 -21.59 39.02 28.79
CA VAL A 59 -21.24 39.27 27.39
C VAL A 59 -22.35 38.78 26.46
N THR A 60 -22.54 39.49 25.35
CA THR A 60 -23.44 39.06 24.27
C THR A 60 -22.63 38.33 23.20
N VAL A 61 -22.95 37.07 22.93
CA VAL A 61 -22.26 36.23 21.94
C VAL A 61 -23.02 36.24 20.62
N TYR A 62 -22.32 36.57 19.53
CA TYR A 62 -22.88 36.60 18.16
C TYR A 62 -22.58 35.34 17.37
N SER A 63 -21.41 34.73 17.59
CA SER A 63 -21.01 33.49 16.93
C SER A 63 -19.88 32.79 17.68
N GLU A 64 -19.78 31.48 17.51
CA GLU A 64 -18.72 30.64 18.07
C GLU A 64 -18.14 29.76 16.96
N SER A 65 -16.82 29.78 16.77
CA SER A 65 -16.14 28.97 15.76
C SER A 65 -14.66 28.79 16.12
N ASN A 66 -14.13 27.59 15.91
CA ASN A 66 -12.71 27.26 16.12
C ASN A 66 -12.17 27.62 17.52
N GLY A 67 -12.98 27.45 18.57
CA GLY A 67 -12.61 27.74 19.97
C GLY A 67 -12.63 29.23 20.37
N TRP A 68 -13.12 30.11 19.50
CA TRP A 68 -13.29 31.53 19.74
C TRP A 68 -14.76 31.96 19.62
N SER A 69 -15.19 32.85 20.52
CA SER A 69 -16.51 33.48 20.49
C SER A 69 -16.38 34.95 20.11
N LYS A 70 -17.12 35.39 19.08
CA LYS A 70 -17.29 36.82 18.76
C LYS A 70 -18.32 37.41 19.70
N ILE A 71 -17.91 38.40 20.50
CA ILE A 71 -18.72 38.96 21.57
C ILE A 71 -18.78 40.48 21.54
N LYS A 72 -19.79 41.03 22.21
CA LYS A 72 -19.83 42.43 22.65
C LYS A 72 -19.88 42.50 24.16
N ALA A 73 -18.96 43.29 24.73
CA ALA A 73 -18.85 43.53 26.16
C ALA A 73 -18.50 45.00 26.40
N SER A 74 -19.22 45.67 27.31
CA SER A 74 -19.01 47.10 27.61
C SER A 74 -18.96 48.00 26.36
N GLY A 75 -19.86 47.75 25.40
CA GLY A 75 -20.00 48.53 24.16
C GLY A 75 -19.00 48.23 23.03
N LYS A 76 -17.98 47.37 23.26
CA LYS A 76 -16.96 47.03 22.25
C LYS A 76 -17.16 45.62 21.68
N ASP A 77 -16.88 45.45 20.39
CA ASP A 77 -16.88 44.15 19.69
C ASP A 77 -15.48 43.53 19.66
N GLY A 78 -15.38 42.21 19.79
CA GLY A 78 -14.10 41.50 19.82
C GLY A 78 -14.24 40.00 20.04
N TYR A 79 -13.12 39.30 20.21
CA TYR A 79 -13.06 37.84 20.29
C TYR A 79 -12.44 37.39 21.61
N VAL A 80 -13.07 36.41 22.25
CA VAL A 80 -12.56 35.74 23.45
C VAL A 80 -12.51 34.23 23.22
N SER A 81 -11.70 33.51 23.99
CA SER A 81 -11.71 32.05 23.90
C SER A 81 -12.99 31.49 24.53
N SER A 82 -13.72 30.64 23.79
CA SER A 82 -15.04 30.13 24.17
C SER A 82 -15.02 29.30 25.46
N GLN A 83 -13.89 28.67 25.78
CA GLN A 83 -13.72 27.82 26.95
C GLN A 83 -13.88 28.56 28.29
N TYR A 84 -13.79 29.90 28.29
CA TYR A 84 -13.92 30.73 29.49
C TYR A 84 -15.27 31.48 29.55
N LEU A 85 -16.28 31.03 28.80
CA LEU A 85 -17.64 31.56 28.86
C LEU A 85 -18.61 30.51 29.38
N SER A 86 -19.48 30.90 30.31
CA SER A 86 -20.52 30.05 30.92
C SER A 86 -21.91 30.66 30.72
N THR A 87 -22.95 29.84 30.63
CA THR A 87 -24.35 30.31 30.59
C THR A 87 -24.91 30.65 31.97
N GLN A 88 -24.17 30.39 33.06
CA GLN A 88 -24.59 30.63 34.44
C GLN A 88 -23.76 31.75 35.09
N ASN A 89 -24.44 32.68 35.79
CA ASN A 89 -23.79 33.76 36.54
C ASN A 89 -23.52 33.32 37.98
N SER A 90 -22.30 32.86 38.27
CA SER A 90 -21.89 32.53 39.63
C SER A 90 -21.25 33.74 40.32
N THR A 91 -22.09 34.66 40.80
CA THR A 91 -21.71 35.67 41.80
C THR A 91 -22.67 35.61 42.99
N THR A 92 -22.34 34.79 44.00
CA THR A 92 -22.91 34.91 45.35
C THR A 92 -21.78 34.79 46.37
N VAL A 93 -21.67 35.81 47.23
CA VAL A 93 -20.69 35.94 48.33
C VAL A 93 -21.46 36.33 49.58
N LYS A 94 -21.19 35.68 50.74
CA LYS A 94 -21.32 36.22 52.11
C LYS A 94 -20.99 35.13 53.15
N ALA A 95 -20.35 35.34 54.31
CA ALA A 95 -19.44 36.38 54.82
C ALA A 95 -18.92 36.00 56.23
N SER A 96 -17.89 36.73 56.68
CA SER A 96 -17.52 37.07 58.09
C SER A 96 -16.61 36.08 58.87
N SER A 97 -15.57 36.46 59.62
CA SER A 97 -15.16 37.76 60.19
C SER A 97 -13.65 37.83 60.61
N THR A 98 -13.02 38.99 60.35
CA THR A 98 -12.02 39.77 61.15
C THR A 98 -10.89 39.09 61.99
N THR A 99 -9.60 39.33 61.69
CA THR A 99 -8.68 40.35 62.30
C THR A 99 -7.17 40.09 62.00
N THR A 100 -6.42 41.17 61.75
CA THR A 100 -4.96 41.41 61.91
C THR A 100 -3.88 40.66 61.08
N LYS A 101 -3.06 41.47 60.39
CA LYS A 101 -1.80 41.23 59.61
C LYS A 101 -0.75 40.35 60.34
N PRO A 102 -0.07 39.40 59.66
CA PRO A 102 1.29 39.63 59.12
C PRO A 102 1.56 39.01 57.73
N ALA A 103 2.62 39.47 57.06
CA ALA A 103 3.00 39.10 55.69
C ALA A 103 3.10 37.57 55.49
N THR A 104 2.27 37.02 54.59
CA THR A 104 2.35 35.61 54.21
C THR A 104 3.59 35.36 53.35
N VAL A 105 4.61 34.78 53.97
CA VAL A 105 5.78 34.20 53.30
C VAL A 105 5.29 33.12 52.32
N PRO A 106 5.72 33.13 51.05
CA PRO A 106 5.31 32.07 50.10
C PRO A 106 5.80 30.71 50.62
N LYS A 107 4.89 29.72 50.67
CA LYS A 107 5.21 28.35 51.07
C LYS A 107 6.18 27.75 50.05
N THR A 108 7.46 27.66 50.40
CA THR A 108 8.50 27.05 49.58
C THR A 108 8.74 25.61 49.99
N THR A 109 9.26 24.79 49.07
CA THR A 109 9.61 23.38 49.34
C THR A 109 11.04 23.11 48.88
N THR A 110 11.83 22.42 49.71
CA THR A 110 13.20 22.02 49.36
C THR A 110 13.17 20.75 48.51
N LYS A 111 13.89 20.75 47.38
CA LYS A 111 14.11 19.59 46.50
C LYS A 111 15.59 19.48 46.12
N TYR A 112 15.98 18.35 45.53
CA TYR A 112 17.33 18.05 45.06
C TYR A 112 17.32 17.74 43.57
N VAL A 113 18.39 18.09 42.86
CA VAL A 113 18.53 17.82 41.42
C VAL A 113 18.80 16.34 41.19
N ASN A 114 17.89 15.65 40.49
CA ASN A 114 18.00 14.25 40.13
C ASN A 114 18.33 14.07 38.63
N VAL A 115 19.62 14.05 38.32
CA VAL A 115 20.18 13.76 37.00
C VAL A 115 21.25 12.66 37.14
N GLU A 116 21.72 12.08 36.04
CA GLU A 116 22.82 11.09 36.06
C GLU A 116 24.12 11.67 36.66
N ALA A 117 24.97 10.82 37.25
CA ALA A 117 26.12 11.24 38.07
C ALA A 117 27.12 12.20 37.34
N ASN A 118 27.20 12.12 36.01
CA ASN A 118 28.08 12.96 35.19
C ASN A 118 27.31 14.00 34.34
N SER A 119 26.03 14.23 34.63
CA SER A 119 25.17 15.19 33.92
C SER A 119 24.85 16.43 34.75
N THR A 120 24.32 17.47 34.11
CA THR A 120 23.90 18.71 34.77
C THR A 120 22.53 19.19 34.31
N LEU A 121 21.78 19.84 35.19
CA LEU A 121 20.47 20.42 34.94
C LEU A 121 20.58 21.91 34.64
N ASN A 122 20.12 22.31 33.45
CA ASN A 122 20.11 23.72 33.03
C ASN A 122 18.99 24.53 33.72
N MET A 123 19.37 25.55 34.48
CA MET A 123 18.48 26.57 35.05
C MET A 123 18.36 27.76 34.11
N ARG A 124 17.12 28.15 33.79
CA ARG A 124 16.80 29.12 32.73
C ARG A 124 16.10 30.37 33.26
N SER A 125 16.19 31.48 32.52
CA SER A 125 15.56 32.75 32.89
C SER A 125 14.03 32.76 32.80
N THR A 126 13.43 31.87 32.01
CA THR A 126 11.97 31.69 31.88
C THR A 126 11.59 30.21 31.88
N ALA A 127 10.32 29.89 32.18
CA ALA A 127 9.76 28.53 32.18
C ALA A 127 9.61 27.96 30.76
N SER A 128 10.72 27.84 30.04
CA SER A 128 10.78 27.42 28.64
C SER A 128 12.16 26.90 28.27
N THR A 129 12.22 25.87 27.43
CA THR A 129 13.48 25.34 26.88
C THR A 129 14.19 26.32 25.95
N LYS A 130 13.48 27.35 25.48
CA LYS A 130 14.03 28.47 24.69
C LYS A 130 14.57 29.62 25.57
N GLY A 131 14.32 29.58 26.89
CA GLY A 131 14.86 30.57 27.83
C GLY A 131 16.38 30.47 27.94
N LYS A 132 17.08 31.59 28.14
CA LYS A 132 18.54 31.62 28.28
C LYS A 132 18.95 30.77 29.50
N VAL A 133 19.97 29.92 29.34
CA VAL A 133 20.58 29.20 30.47
C VAL A 133 21.37 30.19 31.32
N ILE A 134 21.02 30.29 32.60
CA ILE A 134 21.60 31.25 33.56
C ILE A 134 22.45 30.57 34.65
N ALA A 135 22.30 29.25 34.82
CA ALA A 135 23.16 28.41 35.65
C ALA A 135 23.02 26.93 35.25
N SER A 136 24.00 26.10 35.62
CA SER A 136 23.96 24.64 35.47
C SER A 136 24.15 23.96 36.83
N LEU A 137 23.26 23.04 37.19
CA LEU A 137 23.17 22.44 38.52
C LEU A 137 23.56 20.96 38.47
N LYS A 138 24.47 20.52 39.34
CA LYS A 138 24.92 19.11 39.40
C LYS A 138 23.91 18.24 40.15
N LYS A 139 24.02 16.91 40.01
CA LYS A 139 23.25 15.95 40.80
C LYS A 139 23.33 16.29 42.30
N ASP A 140 22.22 16.11 43.00
CA ASP A 140 22.03 16.32 44.44
C ASP A 140 22.19 17.77 44.90
N THR A 141 22.31 18.74 43.97
CA THR A 141 22.24 20.17 44.31
C THR A 141 20.89 20.48 44.94
N GLN A 142 20.91 21.05 46.14
CA GLN A 142 19.70 21.48 46.85
C GLN A 142 19.13 22.76 46.23
N VAL A 143 17.81 22.80 46.02
CA VAL A 143 17.10 23.94 45.46
C VAL A 143 15.84 24.27 46.27
N THR A 144 15.51 25.55 46.37
CA THR A 144 14.25 26.01 46.97
C THR A 144 13.21 26.22 45.88
N VAL A 145 12.09 25.50 45.92
CA VAL A 145 10.99 25.60 44.95
C VAL A 145 9.90 26.53 45.46
N TYR A 146 9.52 27.52 44.64
CA TYR A 146 8.46 28.50 44.96
C TYR A 146 7.12 28.16 44.31
N SER A 147 7.15 27.53 43.14
CA SER A 147 5.94 27.14 42.40
C SER A 147 6.30 26.14 41.31
N GLU A 148 5.34 25.28 40.93
CA GLU A 148 5.48 24.31 39.85
C GLU A 148 4.26 24.44 38.93
N SER A 149 4.47 24.63 37.63
CA SER A 149 3.39 24.75 36.66
C SER A 149 3.89 24.39 35.27
N ASN A 150 3.09 23.64 34.51
CA ASN A 150 3.38 23.25 33.12
C ASN A 150 4.75 22.58 32.94
N GLY A 151 5.15 21.73 33.90
CA GLY A 151 6.42 20.99 33.85
C GLY A 151 7.67 21.80 34.21
N TRP A 152 7.52 23.06 34.66
CA TRP A 152 8.61 23.90 35.13
C TRP A 152 8.44 24.27 36.60
N SER A 153 9.54 24.21 37.35
CA SER A 153 9.62 24.67 38.74
C SER A 153 10.36 26.01 38.77
N LYS A 154 9.73 27.05 39.35
CA LYS A 154 10.42 28.29 39.70
C LYS A 154 11.22 28.04 40.97
N ILE A 155 12.54 28.18 40.89
CA ILE A 155 13.46 27.82 41.96
C ILE A 155 14.46 28.92 42.29
N LYS A 156 15.07 28.83 43.47
CA LYS A 156 16.29 29.53 43.84
C LYS A 156 17.39 28.51 44.15
N ALA A 157 18.54 28.69 43.50
CA ALA A 157 19.72 27.86 43.66
C ALA A 157 20.97 28.75 43.53
N ASN A 158 21.96 28.56 44.39
CA ASN A 158 23.20 29.38 44.42
C ASN A 158 22.93 30.90 44.41
N GLY A 159 21.91 31.34 45.15
CA GLY A 159 21.56 32.77 45.30
C GLY A 159 20.78 33.39 44.13
N LYS A 160 20.53 32.67 43.02
CA LYS A 160 19.83 33.19 41.83
C LYS A 160 18.44 32.56 41.66
N ASP A 161 17.49 33.34 41.17
CA ASP A 161 16.14 32.88 40.81
C ASP A 161 16.07 32.46 39.33
N GLY A 162 15.31 31.40 39.02
CA GLY A 162 15.18 30.87 37.67
C GLY A 162 14.24 29.68 37.59
N TYR A 163 14.19 29.04 36.42
CA TYR A 163 13.28 27.94 36.14
C TYR A 163 14.05 26.70 35.69
N VAL A 164 13.70 25.56 36.27
CA VAL A 164 14.22 24.24 35.87
C VAL A 164 13.05 23.33 35.53
N SER A 165 13.30 22.28 34.73
CA SER A 165 12.25 21.28 34.49
C SER A 165 11.98 20.49 35.78
N SER A 166 10.71 20.42 36.17
CA SER A 166 10.26 19.79 37.42
C SER A 166 10.59 18.29 37.48
N GLN A 167 10.70 17.64 36.31
CA GLN A 167 10.97 16.20 36.19
C GLN A 167 12.37 15.79 36.70
N TYR A 168 13.28 16.75 36.86
CA TYR A 168 14.65 16.52 37.36
C TYR A 168 14.82 16.99 38.80
N LEU A 169 13.73 17.20 39.54
CA LEU A 169 13.76 17.52 40.96
C LEU A 169 13.09 16.42 41.77
N THR A 170 13.72 16.03 42.88
CA THR A 170 13.22 15.03 43.82
C THR A 170 13.18 15.59 45.25
N THR A 171 12.32 15.06 46.10
CA THR A 171 12.24 15.44 47.53
C THR A 171 13.24 14.70 48.42
N THR A 172 13.94 13.69 47.89
CA THR A 172 14.89 12.84 48.63
C THR A 172 16.30 12.93 48.04
N LYS A 173 17.28 13.32 48.86
CA LYS A 173 18.70 13.26 48.51
C LYS A 173 19.16 11.79 48.62
N VAL A 174 19.82 11.26 47.59
CA VAL A 174 20.25 9.85 47.57
C VAL A 174 21.72 9.80 47.97
N ASP A 175 22.02 9.28 49.16
CA ASP A 175 23.40 9.11 49.63
C ASP A 175 24.06 7.90 48.97
N SER A 176 25.32 8.09 48.57
CA SER A 176 26.16 7.13 47.86
C SER A 176 26.83 6.13 48.82
N VAL A 177 26.69 4.82 48.56
CA VAL A 177 27.63 3.80 49.10
C VAL A 177 28.09 2.82 48.01
N LYS A 178 29.40 2.56 48.06
CA LYS A 178 30.34 1.77 47.24
C LYS A 178 30.14 0.22 47.40
N PRO A 179 30.65 -0.65 46.49
CA PRO A 179 30.08 -1.97 46.18
C PRO A 179 30.72 -3.14 46.96
N PRO A 180 30.08 -4.34 46.91
CA PRO A 180 30.83 -5.59 46.90
C PRO A 180 30.46 -6.56 45.76
N SER A 181 31.38 -7.50 45.61
CA SER A 181 31.67 -8.41 44.51
C SER A 181 30.67 -9.54 44.29
N SER A 182 30.70 -10.05 43.05
CA SER A 182 30.32 -11.38 42.55
C SER A 182 29.57 -12.33 43.50
N THR A 183 28.37 -12.73 43.10
CA THR A 183 28.03 -14.14 42.93
C THR A 183 26.90 -14.23 41.92
N ALA A 184 27.07 -15.14 40.96
CA ALA A 184 26.13 -15.37 39.87
C ALA A 184 24.77 -15.80 40.43
N ASN A 185 23.71 -15.07 40.06
CA ASN A 185 22.40 -15.67 39.91
C ASN A 185 21.73 -15.16 38.62
N LYS A 186 21.38 -16.15 37.81
CA LYS A 186 20.71 -16.20 36.52
C LYS A 186 19.65 -15.09 36.32
N PRO A 187 19.59 -14.47 35.12
CA PRO A 187 18.65 -13.38 34.83
C PRO A 187 17.20 -13.89 34.91
N SER A 188 16.37 -13.22 35.72
CA SER A 188 14.92 -13.36 35.61
C SER A 188 14.51 -12.84 34.25
N THR A 189 13.95 -13.73 33.42
CA THR A 189 13.43 -13.42 32.10
C THR A 189 12.46 -12.23 32.17
N PRO A 190 12.67 -11.15 31.39
CA PRO A 190 11.70 -10.06 31.33
C PRO A 190 10.38 -10.60 30.80
N LYS A 191 9.31 -10.44 31.58
CA LYS A 191 7.98 -10.93 31.26
C LYS A 191 7.40 -10.08 30.13
N THR A 192 7.49 -10.56 28.89
CA THR A 192 6.95 -9.90 27.70
C THR A 192 5.42 -9.87 27.76
N VAL A 193 4.83 -8.70 27.54
CA VAL A 193 3.36 -8.50 27.49
C VAL A 193 2.95 -8.09 26.09
N LEU A 194 1.92 -8.74 25.54
CA LEU A 194 1.35 -8.42 24.24
C LEU A 194 0.38 -7.24 24.35
N LYS A 195 0.52 -6.22 23.50
CA LYS A 195 -0.40 -5.08 23.38
C LYS A 195 -0.71 -4.78 21.91
N TYR A 196 -1.70 -3.93 21.67
CA TYR A 196 -2.13 -3.49 20.35
C TYR A 196 -2.07 -1.98 20.24
N VAL A 197 -1.71 -1.46 19.07
CA VAL A 197 -1.70 -0.02 18.79
C VAL A 197 -3.13 0.52 18.75
N ASN A 198 -3.39 1.62 19.44
CA ASN A 198 -4.68 2.29 19.54
C ASN A 198 -4.55 3.75 19.09
N VAL A 199 -4.71 3.98 17.79
CA VAL A 199 -4.72 5.31 17.16
C VAL A 199 -6.02 5.48 16.36
N THR A 200 -6.42 6.69 16.01
CA THR A 200 -7.58 6.92 15.15
C THR A 200 -7.45 6.21 13.80
N ALA A 201 -8.56 5.77 13.22
CA ALA A 201 -8.58 5.22 11.86
C ALA A 201 -7.90 6.20 10.89
N ASN A 202 -7.03 5.70 10.02
CA ASN A 202 -6.16 6.47 9.11
C ASN A 202 -5.03 7.30 9.76
N SER A 203 -4.63 6.97 11.00
CA SER A 203 -3.44 7.56 11.67
C SER A 203 -2.37 6.50 11.97
N SER A 204 -1.16 6.94 12.34
CA SER A 204 -0.05 6.05 12.70
C SER A 204 0.70 6.51 13.95
N LEU A 205 1.21 5.54 14.72
CA LEU A 205 2.06 5.71 15.90
C LEU A 205 3.53 5.64 15.49
N ASN A 206 4.32 6.68 15.77
CA ASN A 206 5.75 6.67 15.48
C ASN A 206 6.51 5.80 16.50
N MET A 207 7.23 4.80 16.02
CA MET A 207 8.24 4.04 16.76
C MET A 207 9.60 4.69 16.56
N ARG A 208 10.34 4.88 17.65
CA ARG A 208 11.55 5.69 17.69
C ARG A 208 12.73 4.94 18.27
N GLU A 209 13.92 5.31 17.83
CA GLU A 209 15.18 4.69 18.28
C GLU A 209 15.44 4.93 19.77
N THR A 210 14.98 6.06 20.31
CA THR A 210 15.06 6.40 21.72
C THR A 210 13.68 6.74 22.28
N ALA A 211 13.51 6.63 23.60
CA ALA A 211 12.28 6.96 24.35
C ALA A 211 12.02 8.48 24.40
N SER A 212 11.93 9.12 23.23
CA SER A 212 11.78 10.56 23.08
C SER A 212 11.06 10.91 21.79
N THR A 213 10.18 11.90 21.81
CA THR A 213 9.50 12.42 20.60
C THR A 213 10.45 13.11 19.63
N SER A 214 11.67 13.44 20.05
CA SER A 214 12.76 13.93 19.18
C SER A 214 13.67 12.81 18.68
N GLY A 215 13.51 11.57 19.18
CA GLY A 215 14.26 10.42 18.71
C GLY A 215 13.94 10.13 17.24
N LYS A 216 14.92 9.62 16.49
CA LYS A 216 14.75 9.26 15.09
C LYS A 216 13.57 8.29 14.94
N ILE A 217 12.65 8.59 14.03
CA ILE A 217 11.55 7.67 13.70
C ILE A 217 12.15 6.52 12.92
N ILE A 218 11.95 5.30 13.42
CA ILE A 218 12.49 4.07 12.82
C ILE A 218 11.37 3.18 12.26
N ALA A 219 10.11 3.39 12.66
CA ALA A 219 8.94 2.77 12.04
C ALA A 219 7.64 3.56 12.36
N LYS A 220 6.54 3.26 11.65
CA LYS A 220 5.19 3.78 11.91
C LYS A 220 4.22 2.61 12.06
N LEU A 221 3.43 2.60 13.13
CA LEU A 221 2.55 1.49 13.50
C LEU A 221 1.07 1.91 13.37
N THR A 222 0.22 1.03 12.85
CA THR A 222 -1.20 1.33 12.54
C THR A 222 -2.17 0.77 13.59
N LEU A 223 -3.41 1.26 13.63
CA LEU A 223 -4.46 0.81 14.56
C LEU A 223 -4.61 -0.72 14.52
N GLY A 224 -4.59 -1.36 15.68
CA GLY A 224 -4.75 -2.80 15.85
C GLY A 224 -3.49 -3.63 15.62
N MET A 225 -2.36 -3.00 15.25
CA MET A 225 -1.08 -3.69 15.10
C MET A 225 -0.58 -4.24 16.43
N GLU A 226 -0.15 -5.50 16.43
CA GLU A 226 0.35 -6.20 17.62
C GLU A 226 1.79 -5.80 17.95
N VAL A 227 2.07 -5.62 19.24
CA VAL A 227 3.33 -5.09 19.76
C VAL A 227 3.76 -5.88 20.99
N LYS A 228 4.99 -6.43 20.97
CA LYS A 228 5.59 -7.09 22.13
C LYS A 228 6.26 -6.04 23.01
N VAL A 229 5.76 -5.87 24.23
CA VAL A 229 6.26 -4.89 25.20
C VAL A 229 7.14 -5.58 26.23
N TYR A 230 8.39 -5.12 26.37
CA TYR A 230 9.34 -5.68 27.34
C TYR A 230 9.47 -4.83 28.60
N ALA A 231 9.27 -3.52 28.46
CA ALA A 231 9.37 -2.57 29.55
C ALA A 231 8.53 -1.34 29.25
N GLU A 232 7.94 -0.75 30.28
CA GLU A 232 7.22 0.52 30.19
C GLU A 232 7.78 1.47 31.24
N SER A 233 8.19 2.65 30.82
CA SER A 233 8.73 3.67 31.72
C SER A 233 8.56 5.05 31.09
N ASN A 234 8.21 6.04 31.91
CA ASN A 234 8.11 7.45 31.49
C ASN A 234 7.21 7.69 30.26
N GLY A 235 6.10 6.95 30.13
CA GLY A 235 5.16 7.09 29.01
C GLY A 235 5.64 6.52 27.67
N TRP A 236 6.75 5.78 27.69
CA TRP A 236 7.29 5.02 26.57
C TRP A 236 7.31 3.53 26.88
N SER A 237 6.91 2.75 25.90
CA SER A 237 7.03 1.29 25.92
C SER A 237 8.23 0.93 25.06
N LYS A 238 9.18 0.18 25.62
CA LYS A 238 10.23 -0.49 24.84
C LYS A 238 9.62 -1.73 24.22
N VAL A 239 9.63 -1.77 22.90
CA VAL A 239 8.88 -2.74 22.11
C VAL A 239 9.72 -3.39 21.05
N ASN A 240 9.37 -4.63 20.71
CA ASN A 240 9.80 -5.26 19.46
C ASN A 240 8.59 -5.40 18.56
N VAL A 241 8.73 -4.90 17.34
CA VAL A 241 7.75 -5.07 16.27
C VAL A 241 8.50 -5.59 15.06
N ASN A 242 8.10 -6.76 14.56
CA ASN A 242 8.72 -7.44 13.42
C ASN A 242 10.26 -7.57 13.52
N GLY A 243 10.78 -7.91 14.72
CA GLY A 243 12.20 -8.14 14.94
C GLY A 243 13.04 -6.88 15.20
N LYS A 244 12.46 -5.67 15.10
CA LYS A 244 13.15 -4.40 15.41
C LYS A 244 12.80 -3.90 16.80
N ASP A 245 13.81 -3.52 17.58
CA ASP A 245 13.65 -2.89 18.89
C ASP A 245 13.50 -1.37 18.78
N GLY A 246 12.65 -0.79 19.61
CA GLY A 246 12.46 0.65 19.67
C GLY A 246 11.49 1.08 20.76
N PHE A 247 11.11 2.34 20.73
CA PHE A 247 10.26 2.96 21.74
C PHE A 247 9.04 3.58 21.07
N VAL A 248 7.87 3.25 21.60
CA VAL A 248 6.58 3.84 21.21
C VAL A 248 5.94 4.49 22.43
N SER A 249 5.07 5.48 22.21
CA SER A 249 4.38 6.08 23.35
C SER A 249 3.32 5.13 23.89
N SER A 250 3.40 4.81 25.18
CA SER A 250 2.55 3.82 25.86
C SER A 250 1.06 4.18 25.82
N GLN A 251 0.74 5.47 25.70
CA GLN A 251 -0.65 5.96 25.64
C GLN A 251 -1.43 5.46 24.40
N TYR A 252 -0.71 5.03 23.37
CA TYR A 252 -1.29 4.48 22.14
C TYR A 252 -1.19 2.94 22.10
N LEU A 253 -1.00 2.28 23.25
CA LEU A 253 -1.04 0.83 23.37
C LEU A 253 -2.16 0.39 24.30
N ILE A 254 -2.89 -0.65 23.92
CA ILE A 254 -3.97 -1.25 24.71
C ILE A 254 -3.79 -2.77 24.80
N THR A 255 -4.26 -3.40 25.88
CA THR A 255 -4.10 -4.85 26.11
C THR A 255 -5.15 -5.71 25.40
N THR A 256 -6.23 -5.10 24.92
CA THR A 256 -7.32 -5.76 24.18
C THR A 256 -7.35 -5.24 22.76
N LYS A 257 -7.32 -6.12 21.76
CA LYS A 257 -7.37 -5.71 20.35
C LYS A 257 -8.59 -4.80 20.12
N PRO A 258 -8.41 -3.56 19.63
CA PRO A 258 -9.51 -2.62 19.44
C PRO A 258 -10.59 -3.23 18.53
N ALA A 259 -11.85 -3.24 18.99
CA ALA A 259 -12.98 -3.63 18.16
C ALA A 259 -13.21 -2.55 17.10
N ILE A 260 -13.04 -2.91 15.83
CA ILE A 260 -13.38 -2.03 14.71
C ILE A 260 -14.90 -1.86 14.74
N SER A 261 -15.41 -0.70 15.13
CA SER A 261 -16.84 -0.43 15.15
C SER A 261 -17.38 -0.41 13.71
N VAL A 262 -17.96 -1.51 13.29
CA VAL A 262 -18.76 -1.59 12.06
C VAL A 262 -20.13 -0.99 12.36
N PRO A 263 -20.58 0.08 11.66
CA PRO A 263 -21.95 0.58 11.77
C PRO A 263 -22.96 -0.49 11.29
N PRO A 264 -24.25 -0.37 11.64
CA PRO A 264 -25.22 -1.45 11.48
C PRO A 264 -25.40 -1.90 10.02
N LYS A 265 -25.64 -3.21 9.87
CA LYS A 265 -25.77 -3.97 8.63
C LYS A 265 -26.96 -3.49 7.78
N GLU A 266 -26.72 -2.49 6.95
CA GLU A 266 -27.49 -2.27 5.72
C GLU A 266 -27.11 -3.35 4.71
N THR A 267 -28.10 -3.97 4.06
CA THR A 267 -27.87 -5.02 3.06
C THR A 267 -27.15 -4.42 1.85
N THR A 268 -25.85 -4.68 1.73
CA THR A 268 -25.05 -4.18 0.61
C THR A 268 -25.36 -4.93 -0.68
N LYS A 269 -25.43 -4.19 -1.79
CA LYS A 269 -25.64 -4.74 -3.14
C LYS A 269 -24.37 -4.55 -3.97
N VAL A 270 -24.02 -5.53 -4.78
CA VAL A 270 -22.90 -5.41 -5.74
C VAL A 270 -23.46 -4.86 -7.06
N LYS A 271 -22.84 -3.81 -7.60
CA LYS A 271 -23.11 -3.28 -8.95
C LYS A 271 -21.79 -3.02 -9.69
N TYR A 272 -21.88 -2.69 -10.96
CA TYR A 272 -20.78 -2.41 -11.88
C TYR A 272 -20.98 -1.03 -12.52
N VAL A 273 -19.90 -0.28 -12.67
CA VAL A 273 -19.97 1.06 -13.25
C VAL A 273 -20.25 1.01 -14.76
N MET A 274 -21.29 1.71 -15.20
CA MET A 274 -21.72 1.85 -16.58
C MET A 274 -21.64 3.32 -16.99
N VAL A 275 -20.48 3.71 -17.50
CA VAL A 275 -20.27 5.02 -18.12
C VAL A 275 -19.78 4.85 -19.56
N ASN A 276 -20.26 5.71 -20.44
CA ASN A 276 -19.85 5.76 -21.85
C ASN A 276 -18.70 6.75 -22.10
N SER A 277 -18.16 7.35 -21.03
CA SER A 277 -17.03 8.28 -21.09
C SER A 277 -15.71 7.59 -20.73
N LEU A 278 -14.67 7.85 -21.52
CA LEU A 278 -13.29 7.36 -21.33
C LEU A 278 -12.64 7.89 -20.03
N SER A 279 -13.22 8.90 -19.40
CA SER A 279 -12.73 9.50 -18.15
C SER A 279 -13.20 8.78 -16.88
N GLY A 280 -14.08 7.78 -16.99
CA GLY A 280 -14.67 7.07 -15.84
C GLY A 280 -15.82 7.81 -15.16
N LEU A 281 -16.41 7.19 -14.13
CA LEU A 281 -17.44 7.74 -13.25
C LEU A 281 -16.80 8.45 -12.07
N SER A 282 -16.94 9.77 -11.97
CA SER A 282 -16.43 10.51 -10.81
C SER A 282 -17.16 10.11 -9.52
N MET A 283 -16.38 9.75 -8.50
CA MET A 283 -16.83 9.53 -7.13
C MET A 283 -16.53 10.75 -6.29
N TYR A 284 -17.52 11.21 -5.53
CA TYR A 284 -17.52 12.49 -4.84
C TYR A 284 -17.53 12.29 -3.33
N THR A 285 -16.99 13.27 -2.59
CA THR A 285 -17.02 13.28 -1.11
C THR A 285 -18.44 13.42 -0.55
N GLU A 286 -19.36 14.03 -1.30
CA GLU A 286 -20.78 14.21 -0.96
C GLU A 286 -21.68 13.86 -2.18
N PRO A 287 -23.00 13.62 -2.02
CA PRO A 287 -23.91 13.34 -3.14
C PRO A 287 -24.21 14.62 -3.97
N SER A 288 -23.15 15.21 -4.53
CA SER A 288 -23.18 16.46 -5.29
C SER A 288 -21.99 16.53 -6.24
N THR A 289 -22.22 16.89 -7.50
CA THR A 289 -21.14 17.09 -8.48
C THR A 289 -20.29 18.34 -8.21
N LYS A 290 -20.70 19.17 -7.23
CA LYS A 290 -19.94 20.35 -6.79
C LYS A 290 -18.94 20.04 -5.68
N SER A 291 -18.99 18.85 -5.07
CA SER A 291 -18.03 18.48 -4.04
C SER A 291 -16.73 17.97 -4.66
N SER A 292 -15.70 17.83 -3.83
CA SER A 292 -14.41 17.30 -4.29
C SER A 292 -14.58 15.88 -4.83
N VAL A 293 -13.90 15.60 -5.95
CA VAL A 293 -13.79 14.27 -6.53
C VAL A 293 -12.73 13.49 -5.75
N ILE A 294 -13.10 12.31 -5.25
CA ILE A 294 -12.20 11.37 -4.57
C ILE A 294 -11.39 10.59 -5.61
N VAL A 295 -12.09 9.97 -6.58
CA VAL A 295 -11.48 9.11 -7.62
C VAL A 295 -12.45 8.98 -8.81
N ASN A 296 -11.94 8.75 -10.02
CA ASN A 296 -12.76 8.36 -11.18
C ASN A 296 -12.75 6.83 -11.33
N ILE A 297 -13.92 6.23 -11.44
CA ILE A 297 -14.12 4.78 -11.43
C ILE A 297 -14.39 4.31 -12.86
N ALA A 298 -13.54 3.43 -13.38
CA ALA A 298 -13.65 2.97 -14.77
C ALA A 298 -14.93 2.15 -15.03
N LYS A 299 -15.35 2.12 -16.30
CA LYS A 299 -16.45 1.27 -16.77
C LYS A 299 -16.16 -0.20 -16.45
N GLY A 300 -17.15 -0.93 -15.94
CA GLY A 300 -17.05 -2.35 -15.58
C GLY A 300 -16.46 -2.63 -14.21
N VAL A 301 -16.04 -1.60 -13.46
CA VAL A 301 -15.54 -1.78 -12.10
C VAL A 301 -16.67 -2.19 -11.17
N LYS A 302 -16.44 -3.26 -10.41
CA LYS A 302 -17.31 -3.76 -9.36
C LYS A 302 -17.28 -2.83 -8.15
N VAL A 303 -18.45 -2.37 -7.70
CA VAL A 303 -18.61 -1.49 -6.54
C VAL A 303 -19.56 -2.12 -5.52
N THR A 304 -19.25 -1.90 -4.23
CA THR A 304 -20.17 -2.28 -3.15
C THR A 304 -21.07 -1.09 -2.87
N VAL A 305 -22.37 -1.22 -3.11
CA VAL A 305 -23.36 -0.17 -2.86
C VAL A 305 -23.95 -0.33 -1.48
N TYR A 306 -23.79 0.71 -0.66
CA TYR A 306 -24.33 0.77 0.70
C TYR A 306 -25.77 1.29 0.72
N SER A 307 -26.08 2.30 -0.11
CA SER A 307 -27.41 2.92 -0.16
C SER A 307 -27.60 3.66 -1.48
N GLU A 308 -28.84 3.72 -1.98
CA GLU A 308 -29.22 4.55 -3.14
C GLU A 308 -30.39 5.44 -2.74
N SER A 309 -30.22 6.76 -2.85
CA SER A 309 -31.31 7.72 -2.64
C SER A 309 -31.08 8.98 -3.47
N ASN A 310 -32.17 9.63 -3.92
CA ASN A 310 -32.11 10.92 -4.63
C ASN A 310 -31.16 10.93 -5.83
N GLY A 311 -31.06 9.81 -6.56
CA GLY A 311 -30.18 9.67 -7.73
C GLY A 311 -28.70 9.40 -7.40
N TRP A 312 -28.32 9.28 -6.13
CA TRP A 312 -26.95 9.03 -5.69
C TRP A 312 -26.82 7.70 -4.96
N ALA A 313 -25.76 6.96 -5.31
CA ALA A 313 -25.36 5.72 -4.68
C ALA A 313 -24.16 6.02 -3.78
N LYS A 314 -24.26 5.68 -2.49
CA LYS A 314 -23.10 5.63 -1.60
C LYS A 314 -22.43 4.28 -1.80
N ILE A 315 -21.15 4.30 -2.18
CA ILE A 315 -20.41 3.10 -2.56
C ILE A 315 -19.07 3.00 -1.84
N ASN A 316 -18.53 1.79 -1.78
CA ASN A 316 -17.12 1.53 -1.52
C ASN A 316 -16.48 0.91 -2.76
N VAL A 317 -15.36 1.50 -3.17
CA VAL A 317 -14.52 1.00 -4.24
C VAL A 317 -13.09 1.44 -3.97
N TYR A 318 -12.12 0.54 -4.20
CA TYR A 318 -10.70 0.77 -3.92
C TYR A 318 -10.38 1.16 -2.47
N GLY A 319 -11.17 0.68 -1.50
CA GLY A 319 -10.96 0.97 -0.08
C GLY A 319 -11.42 2.36 0.38
N HIS A 320 -12.11 3.11 -0.48
CA HIS A 320 -12.65 4.43 -0.17
C HIS A 320 -14.19 4.45 -0.21
N ASP A 321 -14.80 5.18 0.72
CA ASP A 321 -16.24 5.47 0.72
C ASP A 321 -16.52 6.79 -0.02
N GLY A 322 -17.53 6.81 -0.88
CA GLY A 322 -17.92 8.02 -1.61
C GLY A 322 -19.28 7.90 -2.29
N TYR A 323 -19.68 8.95 -3.02
CA TYR A 323 -20.97 9.03 -3.70
C TYR A 323 -20.79 9.09 -5.22
N VAL A 324 -21.57 8.29 -5.95
CA VAL A 324 -21.64 8.32 -7.41
C VAL A 324 -23.09 8.45 -7.87
N LYS A 325 -23.32 8.85 -9.12
CA LYS A 325 -24.68 8.82 -9.67
C LYS A 325 -25.15 7.38 -9.89
N SER A 326 -26.34 7.07 -9.37
CA SER A 326 -26.91 5.70 -9.38
C SER A 326 -27.23 5.22 -10.80
N GLU A 327 -27.57 6.13 -11.71
CA GLU A 327 -27.86 5.83 -13.14
C GLU A 327 -26.65 5.23 -13.88
N ASN A 328 -25.44 5.41 -13.35
CA ASN A 328 -24.21 4.87 -13.90
C ASN A 328 -23.80 3.55 -13.24
N LEU A 329 -24.70 2.83 -12.58
CA LEU A 329 -24.44 1.54 -11.96
C LEU A 329 -25.41 0.48 -12.49
N SER A 330 -24.88 -0.68 -12.93
CA SER A 330 -25.65 -1.85 -13.40
C SER A 330 -25.36 -3.09 -12.56
N SER A 331 -26.28 -4.05 -12.52
CA SER A 331 -26.03 -5.37 -11.93
C SER A 331 -25.17 -6.31 -12.81
N SER A 332 -24.78 -5.90 -14.02
CA SER A 332 -24.04 -6.71 -15.02
C SER A 332 -22.79 -6.02 -15.60
N VAL A 333 -21.79 -6.81 -16.06
CA VAL A 333 -20.46 -6.36 -16.56
C VAL A 333 -20.50 -6.00 -18.06
N PRO A 334 -19.84 -4.92 -18.52
CA PRO A 334 -19.76 -4.52 -19.93
C PRO A 334 -18.62 -5.18 -20.73
N SER A 335 -18.89 -5.62 -21.97
CA SER A 335 -17.95 -6.29 -22.89
C SER A 335 -17.24 -5.30 -23.84
N SER A 336 -15.97 -5.56 -24.22
CA SER A 336 -15.27 -4.81 -25.28
C SER A 336 -14.41 -5.71 -26.18
N ASN A 337 -14.58 -5.53 -27.49
CA ASN A 337 -13.80 -6.15 -28.57
C ASN A 337 -12.62 -5.25 -28.97
N ASN A 338 -11.47 -5.82 -29.33
CA ASN A 338 -10.68 -5.35 -30.48
C ASN A 338 -9.63 -6.39 -30.92
N SER A 339 -9.56 -6.54 -32.23
CA SER A 339 -8.75 -7.49 -33.00
C SER A 339 -7.43 -6.84 -33.43
N ASP A 340 -6.36 -7.64 -33.52
CA ASP A 340 -5.44 -7.56 -34.67
C ASP A 340 -4.62 -8.86 -34.78
N SER A 341 -4.40 -9.27 -36.04
CA SER A 341 -4.01 -10.63 -36.43
C SER A 341 -2.60 -10.71 -37.00
N ASN A 342 -2.07 -11.94 -36.90
CA ASN A 342 -1.14 -12.64 -37.82
C ASN A 342 0.37 -12.64 -37.53
N THR A 343 0.89 -13.81 -37.11
CA THR A 343 2.05 -14.48 -37.73
C THR A 343 2.16 -15.93 -37.22
N SER A 344 2.42 -16.85 -38.14
CA SER A 344 2.46 -18.31 -37.96
C SER A 344 3.38 -18.77 -36.83
N GLN A 345 2.81 -19.54 -35.89
CA GLN A 345 3.49 -20.08 -34.71
C GLN A 345 4.27 -21.36 -35.03
N SER A 346 5.60 -21.28 -34.98
CA SER A 346 6.42 -22.39 -34.54
C SER A 346 6.46 -22.34 -33.02
N GLN A 347 6.08 -23.44 -32.35
CA GLN A 347 6.12 -23.53 -30.88
C GLN A 347 7.51 -23.15 -30.37
N SER A 348 7.54 -22.17 -29.46
CA SER A 348 8.77 -21.71 -28.86
C SER A 348 9.34 -22.80 -27.95
N LYS A 349 10.65 -23.07 -28.06
CA LYS A 349 11.38 -24.06 -27.24
C LYS A 349 12.35 -23.34 -26.32
N LEU A 350 12.72 -23.94 -25.19
CA LEU A 350 13.74 -23.36 -24.31
C LEU A 350 15.13 -23.91 -24.69
N LYS A 351 16.14 -23.04 -24.76
CA LYS A 351 17.56 -23.40 -24.96
C LYS A 351 18.45 -22.65 -23.96
N TYR A 352 19.71 -23.02 -23.86
CA TYR A 352 20.69 -22.49 -22.90
C TYR A 352 21.93 -21.98 -23.59
N VAL A 353 22.44 -20.82 -23.17
CA VAL A 353 23.70 -20.27 -23.70
C VAL A 353 24.88 -21.13 -23.23
N ASN A 354 25.61 -21.69 -24.18
CA ASN A 354 26.81 -22.49 -23.96
C ASN A 354 28.03 -21.75 -24.50
N VAL A 355 28.65 -20.96 -23.63
CA VAL A 355 29.94 -20.27 -23.84
C VAL A 355 30.86 -20.56 -22.66
N ASP A 356 32.14 -20.23 -22.76
CA ASP A 356 33.07 -20.40 -21.64
C ASP A 356 32.67 -19.57 -20.42
N ALA A 357 33.13 -19.97 -19.22
CA ALA A 357 32.69 -19.39 -17.94
C ALA A 357 32.88 -17.86 -17.81
N ASN A 358 33.86 -17.29 -18.54
CA ASN A 358 34.15 -15.85 -18.53
C ASN A 358 33.79 -15.16 -19.86
N SER A 359 33.11 -15.87 -20.75
CA SER A 359 32.69 -15.37 -22.06
C SER A 359 31.23 -14.95 -22.06
N VAL A 360 30.87 -14.09 -23.00
CA VAL A 360 29.48 -13.67 -23.24
C VAL A 360 29.09 -13.93 -24.70
N LEU A 361 27.85 -14.33 -24.91
CA LEU A 361 27.22 -14.44 -26.21
C LEU A 361 26.52 -13.12 -26.57
N ASN A 362 26.92 -12.53 -27.69
CA ASN A 362 26.27 -11.31 -28.20
C ASN A 362 24.92 -11.65 -28.83
N MET A 363 23.85 -11.08 -28.28
CA MET A 363 22.52 -11.05 -28.91
C MET A 363 22.39 -9.77 -29.74
N ARG A 364 22.05 -9.94 -31.02
CA ARG A 364 22.09 -8.88 -32.03
C ARG A 364 20.71 -8.53 -32.58
N SER A 365 20.59 -7.34 -33.18
CA SER A 365 19.35 -6.82 -33.76
C SER A 365 18.88 -7.55 -35.01
N SER A 366 19.79 -8.19 -35.75
CA SER A 366 19.48 -9.06 -36.90
C SER A 366 20.44 -10.25 -36.96
N ALA A 367 20.13 -11.24 -37.81
CA ALA A 367 20.89 -12.48 -38.00
C ALA A 367 22.24 -12.24 -38.75
N SER A 368 23.13 -11.46 -38.15
CA SER A 368 24.43 -11.10 -38.74
C SER A 368 25.45 -10.71 -37.67
N VAL A 369 26.71 -11.08 -37.86
CA VAL A 369 27.82 -10.68 -36.96
C VAL A 369 28.09 -9.18 -36.98
N ASN A 370 27.64 -8.47 -38.02
CA ASN A 370 27.80 -7.03 -38.16
C ASN A 370 26.62 -6.23 -37.59
N ALA A 371 25.54 -6.91 -37.20
CA ALA A 371 24.37 -6.25 -36.63
C ALA A 371 24.68 -5.72 -35.22
N SER A 372 24.01 -4.63 -34.84
CA SER A 372 24.20 -4.01 -33.52
C SER A 372 23.95 -5.01 -32.40
N ILE A 373 24.84 -5.03 -31.41
CA ILE A 373 24.67 -5.83 -30.20
C ILE A 373 23.60 -5.14 -29.35
N ILE A 374 22.49 -5.85 -29.08
CA ILE A 374 21.37 -5.34 -28.29
C ILE A 374 21.39 -5.86 -26.85
N SER A 375 22.11 -6.96 -26.60
CA SER A 375 22.38 -7.52 -25.27
C SER A 375 23.57 -8.49 -25.33
N THR A 376 24.18 -8.75 -24.18
CA THR A 376 25.08 -9.90 -23.97
C THR A 376 24.39 -10.93 -23.08
N LEU A 377 24.70 -12.21 -23.27
CA LEU A 377 24.15 -13.34 -22.50
C LEU A 377 25.30 -14.17 -21.95
N THR A 378 25.29 -14.47 -20.66
CA THR A 378 26.33 -15.29 -20.02
C THR A 378 26.04 -16.78 -20.18
N ARG A 379 27.06 -17.61 -19.94
CA ARG A 379 26.90 -19.07 -19.86
C ARG A 379 25.73 -19.46 -18.95
N GLY A 380 24.92 -20.41 -19.40
CA GLY A 380 23.77 -20.93 -18.66
C GLY A 380 22.49 -20.10 -18.79
N THR A 381 22.54 -18.90 -19.39
CA THR A 381 21.34 -18.08 -19.63
C THR A 381 20.29 -18.87 -20.42
N ALA A 382 19.10 -19.02 -19.86
CA ALA A 382 17.96 -19.63 -20.54
C ALA A 382 17.34 -18.63 -21.52
N VAL A 383 17.10 -19.08 -22.75
CA VAL A 383 16.56 -18.28 -23.85
C VAL A 383 15.35 -18.97 -24.45
N GLN A 384 14.30 -18.19 -24.71
CA GLN A 384 13.15 -18.66 -25.48
C GLN A 384 13.54 -18.67 -26.96
N TYR A 385 13.70 -19.84 -27.54
CA TYR A 385 14.04 -20.08 -28.94
C TYR A 385 12.77 -20.17 -29.79
N TYR A 386 12.72 -19.44 -30.91
CA TYR A 386 11.55 -19.42 -31.81
C TYR A 386 11.84 -20.07 -33.16
N SER A 387 12.99 -19.76 -33.75
CA SER A 387 13.34 -20.17 -35.10
C SER A 387 14.84 -20.12 -35.30
N GLU A 388 15.35 -20.87 -36.28
CA GLU A 388 16.74 -20.84 -36.70
C GLU A 388 16.80 -20.76 -38.23
N SER A 389 17.72 -19.94 -38.72
CA SER A 389 18.06 -19.86 -40.14
C SER A 389 19.51 -19.46 -40.27
N ASN A 390 20.26 -20.13 -41.14
CA ASN A 390 21.66 -19.81 -41.47
C ASN A 390 22.58 -19.68 -40.23
N GLY A 391 22.44 -20.58 -39.25
CA GLY A 391 23.25 -20.58 -38.03
C GLY A 391 22.91 -19.48 -37.01
N TRP A 392 21.79 -18.77 -37.21
CA TRP A 392 21.25 -17.77 -36.28
C TRP A 392 19.90 -18.20 -35.73
N ALA A 393 19.77 -18.19 -34.41
CA ALA A 393 18.51 -18.40 -33.72
C ALA A 393 17.87 -17.05 -33.38
N ARG A 394 16.58 -16.89 -33.68
CA ARG A 394 15.77 -15.82 -33.10
C ARG A 394 15.36 -16.25 -31.70
N VAL A 395 15.75 -15.47 -30.71
CA VAL A 395 15.55 -15.78 -29.29
C VAL A 395 15.01 -14.57 -28.51
N THR A 396 14.34 -14.83 -27.38
CA THR A 396 14.02 -13.82 -26.37
C THR A 396 14.76 -14.15 -25.08
N ALA A 397 15.45 -13.16 -24.52
CA ALA A 397 16.12 -13.23 -23.23
C ALA A 397 16.18 -11.83 -22.59
N ASN A 398 16.07 -11.75 -21.27
CA ASN A 398 16.15 -10.48 -20.52
C ASN A 398 15.20 -9.38 -21.06
N GLY A 399 13.98 -9.78 -21.45
CA GLY A 399 12.96 -8.88 -22.01
C GLY A 399 13.27 -8.31 -23.40
N LYS A 400 14.28 -8.83 -24.11
CA LYS A 400 14.63 -8.42 -25.48
C LYS A 400 14.54 -9.61 -26.43
N THR A 401 14.06 -9.35 -27.63
CA THR A 401 14.08 -10.31 -28.74
C THR A 401 15.19 -9.93 -29.72
N GLY A 402 16.02 -10.89 -30.09
CA GLY A 402 17.13 -10.69 -31.01
C GLY A 402 17.61 -11.99 -31.63
N TYR A 403 18.82 -11.95 -32.19
CA TYR A 403 19.44 -13.08 -32.88
C TYR A 403 20.76 -13.45 -32.22
N VAL A 404 20.98 -14.74 -31.99
CA VAL A 404 22.23 -15.30 -31.46
C VAL A 404 22.73 -16.42 -32.36
N SER A 405 24.03 -16.70 -32.35
CA SER A 405 24.58 -17.81 -33.10
C SER A 405 24.20 -19.15 -32.45
N THR A 406 23.69 -20.10 -33.24
CA THR A 406 23.11 -21.35 -32.73
C THR A 406 24.15 -22.33 -32.20
N GLN A 407 25.41 -22.20 -32.62
CA GLN A 407 26.53 -22.98 -32.10
C GLN A 407 26.76 -22.80 -30.59
N TYR A 408 26.30 -21.67 -30.03
CA TYR A 408 26.41 -21.37 -28.60
C TYR A 408 25.09 -21.64 -27.85
N LEU A 409 24.20 -22.45 -28.41
CA LEU A 409 22.96 -22.87 -27.76
C LEU A 409 22.96 -24.38 -27.49
N SER A 410 22.60 -24.76 -26.28
CA SER A 410 22.39 -26.14 -25.83
C SER A 410 20.92 -26.40 -25.53
N SER A 411 20.44 -27.62 -25.78
CA SER A 411 19.10 -28.07 -25.34
C SER A 411 19.08 -28.52 -23.88
N THR A 412 20.26 -28.82 -23.31
CA THR A 412 20.41 -29.26 -21.92
C THR A 412 20.83 -28.08 -21.07
N ALA A 413 20.16 -27.92 -19.92
CA ALA A 413 20.55 -26.95 -18.92
C ALA A 413 22.00 -27.21 -18.52
N ILE A 414 22.86 -26.21 -18.70
CA ILE A 414 24.18 -26.24 -18.08
C ILE A 414 23.93 -26.08 -16.58
N SER A 415 24.58 -26.90 -15.75
CA SER A 415 24.51 -26.73 -14.31
C SER A 415 24.73 -25.24 -13.98
N LEU A 416 23.74 -24.64 -13.32
CA LEU A 416 23.82 -23.26 -12.85
C LEU A 416 25.22 -23.05 -12.27
N PRO A 417 25.97 -22.01 -12.66
CA PRO A 417 27.20 -21.67 -11.98
C PRO A 417 26.87 -21.16 -10.57
N GLY A 418 26.57 -22.08 -9.66
CA GLY A 418 26.77 -21.94 -8.21
C GLY A 418 27.90 -22.91 -7.88
N SER A 419 29.16 -22.50 -7.95
CA SER A 419 29.82 -21.71 -6.90
C SER A 419 29.57 -22.33 -5.53
N SER A 420 30.65 -22.81 -4.92
CA SER A 420 30.77 -23.74 -3.80
C SER A 420 29.93 -23.42 -2.54
N ASN A 421 29.25 -22.27 -2.51
CA ASN A 421 28.59 -21.68 -1.34
C ASN A 421 27.08 -21.38 -1.53
N SER A 422 26.40 -21.94 -2.54
CA SER A 422 24.94 -21.76 -2.70
C SER A 422 24.17 -22.87 -1.99
N THR A 423 23.09 -22.53 -1.28
CA THR A 423 22.26 -23.52 -0.56
C THR A 423 20.86 -23.62 -1.15
N LYS A 424 20.37 -24.86 -1.37
CA LYS A 424 19.00 -25.14 -1.79
C LYS A 424 18.27 -25.89 -0.66
N LYS A 425 17.21 -25.30 -0.14
CA LYS A 425 16.31 -25.90 0.85
C LYS A 425 14.96 -26.18 0.23
N VAL A 426 14.40 -27.36 0.51
CA VAL A 426 13.04 -27.73 0.08
C VAL A 426 12.16 -27.91 1.32
N ILE A 427 10.99 -27.30 1.29
CA ILE A 427 9.94 -27.38 2.31
C ILE A 427 8.67 -27.84 1.58
N TYR A 428 7.84 -28.62 2.27
CA TYR A 428 6.57 -29.07 1.73
C TYR A 428 5.40 -28.49 2.53
N ASP A 429 4.41 -27.95 1.82
CA ASP A 429 3.18 -27.43 2.40
C ASP A 429 2.03 -28.38 2.07
N ASN A 430 1.46 -29.03 3.09
CA ASN A 430 0.37 -29.98 2.91
C ASN A 430 -0.98 -29.25 2.86
N TYR A 431 -1.79 -29.57 1.86
CA TYR A 431 -3.15 -29.07 1.72
C TYR A 431 -4.14 -30.23 1.83
N ASN A 432 -5.15 -30.07 2.68
CA ASN A 432 -6.23 -31.04 2.87
C ASN A 432 -7.27 -30.94 1.73
N ILE A 433 -6.80 -31.03 0.50
CA ILE A 433 -7.59 -31.07 -0.72
C ILE A 433 -6.84 -31.93 -1.73
N SER A 434 -7.59 -32.69 -2.52
CA SER A 434 -7.07 -33.46 -3.63
C SER A 434 -6.98 -32.62 -4.90
N ILE A 435 -6.11 -33.01 -5.83
CA ILE A 435 -5.89 -32.23 -7.06
C ILE A 435 -7.16 -32.10 -7.91
N ASP A 436 -7.95 -33.17 -8.08
CA ASP A 436 -9.14 -33.10 -8.93
C ASP A 436 -10.24 -32.21 -8.31
N ASN A 437 -10.33 -32.13 -6.98
CA ASN A 437 -11.24 -31.18 -6.34
C ASN A 437 -10.76 -29.75 -6.53
N LEU A 438 -9.45 -29.51 -6.50
CA LEU A 438 -8.88 -28.20 -6.78
C LEU A 438 -9.12 -27.80 -8.25
N VAL A 439 -8.97 -28.73 -9.20
CA VAL A 439 -9.30 -28.53 -10.63
C VAL A 439 -10.75 -28.06 -10.80
N LYS A 440 -11.73 -28.76 -10.20
CA LYS A 440 -13.15 -28.35 -10.23
C LYS A 440 -13.38 -26.94 -9.68
N ILE A 441 -12.68 -26.57 -8.61
CA ILE A 441 -12.75 -25.22 -8.04
C ILE A 441 -12.21 -24.17 -9.04
N GLN A 442 -11.11 -24.48 -9.74
CA GLN A 442 -10.51 -23.57 -10.74
C GLN A 442 -11.35 -23.44 -12.00
N GLU A 443 -11.97 -24.53 -12.46
CA GLU A 443 -12.93 -24.51 -13.56
C GLU A 443 -14.12 -23.61 -13.24
N ALA A 444 -14.71 -23.78 -12.05
CA ALA A 444 -15.83 -22.96 -11.60
C ALA A 444 -15.47 -21.48 -11.45
N ALA A 445 -14.20 -21.18 -11.18
CA ALA A 445 -13.66 -19.82 -11.13
C ALA A 445 -13.38 -19.21 -12.51
N GLY A 446 -13.51 -19.99 -13.59
CA GLY A 446 -13.26 -19.54 -14.95
C GLY A 446 -11.77 -19.37 -15.27
N ALA A 447 -10.91 -20.29 -14.80
CA ALA A 447 -9.49 -20.32 -15.19
C ALA A 447 -9.34 -20.26 -16.72
N GLN A 448 -8.45 -19.40 -17.21
CA GLN A 448 -8.30 -19.07 -18.63
C GLN A 448 -6.96 -19.56 -19.19
N THR A 449 -6.88 -19.67 -20.51
CA THR A 449 -5.66 -19.91 -21.27
C THR A 449 -5.69 -19.15 -22.60
N ASP A 450 -4.52 -18.89 -23.16
CA ASP A 450 -4.29 -18.37 -24.51
C ASP A 450 -4.08 -19.50 -25.54
N SER A 451 -4.16 -20.75 -25.10
CA SER A 451 -4.06 -21.94 -25.93
C SER A 451 -5.25 -22.07 -26.89
N LYS A 452 -5.00 -22.70 -28.04
CA LYS A 452 -6.03 -22.95 -29.06
C LYS A 452 -6.57 -24.37 -28.90
N TYR A 453 -7.90 -24.48 -28.92
CA TYR A 453 -8.62 -25.74 -28.86
C TYR A 453 -9.49 -25.93 -30.10
N HIS A 454 -9.76 -27.19 -30.44
CA HIS A 454 -10.91 -27.50 -31.28
C HIS A 454 -12.18 -27.12 -30.52
N THR A 455 -13.12 -26.48 -31.20
CA THR A 455 -14.30 -25.90 -30.57
C THR A 455 -15.57 -26.27 -31.28
N TYR A 456 -16.59 -26.64 -30.53
CA TYR A 456 -17.85 -27.17 -31.04
C TYR A 456 -19.05 -26.42 -30.50
N ILE A 457 -20.08 -26.29 -31.33
CA ILE A 457 -21.38 -25.73 -30.95
C ILE A 457 -22.50 -26.61 -31.53
N ARG A 458 -23.57 -26.79 -30.77
CA ARG A 458 -24.70 -27.63 -31.18
C ARG A 458 -25.47 -27.01 -32.34
N GLU A 459 -26.02 -27.85 -33.22
CA GLU A 459 -26.65 -27.42 -34.47
C GLU A 459 -27.79 -26.41 -34.29
N ASP A 460 -28.58 -26.55 -33.22
CA ASP A 460 -29.72 -25.70 -32.90
C ASP A 460 -29.33 -24.28 -32.45
N ALA A 461 -28.05 -24.06 -32.16
CA ALA A 461 -27.52 -22.74 -31.90
C ALA A 461 -27.41 -21.89 -33.17
N LEU A 462 -27.37 -22.49 -34.36
CA LEU A 462 -26.98 -21.81 -35.59
C LEU A 462 -28.09 -21.78 -36.63
N LYS A 463 -28.34 -20.59 -37.18
CA LYS A 463 -28.98 -20.45 -38.48
C LYS A 463 -27.90 -20.54 -39.55
N LEU A 464 -27.87 -21.66 -40.26
CA LEU A 464 -26.85 -21.96 -41.26
C LEU A 464 -27.01 -21.11 -42.52
N ASN A 465 -25.89 -20.82 -43.17
CA ASN A 465 -25.90 -20.17 -44.48
C ASN A 465 -26.42 -21.09 -45.60
N ASN A 466 -26.07 -22.37 -45.55
CA ASN A 466 -26.53 -23.42 -46.45
C ASN A 466 -26.73 -24.73 -45.67
N PRO A 467 -27.97 -25.19 -45.45
CA PRO A 467 -28.25 -26.40 -44.68
C PRO A 467 -27.63 -27.69 -45.25
N SER A 468 -27.47 -27.79 -46.58
CA SER A 468 -26.94 -29.01 -47.23
C SER A 468 -25.41 -29.06 -47.22
N LYS A 469 -24.74 -27.91 -47.10
CA LYS A 469 -23.28 -27.81 -47.03
C LYS A 469 -22.89 -26.58 -46.21
N PRO A 470 -22.99 -26.66 -44.87
CA PRO A 470 -22.77 -25.50 -44.01
C PRO A 470 -21.30 -25.11 -44.02
N THR A 471 -21.03 -23.84 -44.31
CA THR A 471 -19.68 -23.26 -44.18
C THR A 471 -19.64 -22.13 -43.16
N SER A 472 -20.80 -21.60 -42.77
CA SER A 472 -20.95 -20.67 -41.66
C SER A 472 -22.37 -20.69 -41.08
N GLY A 473 -22.53 -20.17 -39.88
CA GLY A 473 -23.83 -20.00 -39.24
C GLY A 473 -23.88 -18.76 -38.37
N VAL A 474 -25.08 -18.18 -38.25
CA VAL A 474 -25.36 -17.06 -37.35
C VAL A 474 -26.01 -17.59 -36.08
N VAL A 475 -25.41 -17.30 -34.93
CA VAL A 475 -25.90 -17.73 -33.62
C VAL A 475 -27.30 -17.17 -33.36
N GLN A 476 -28.23 -18.04 -32.97
CA GLN A 476 -29.63 -17.72 -32.66
C GLN A 476 -29.87 -17.75 -31.15
N GLY A 477 -30.19 -16.60 -30.56
CA GLY A 477 -30.40 -16.48 -29.11
C GLY A 477 -29.09 -16.32 -28.31
N ASN A 478 -29.23 -16.15 -26.99
CA ASN A 478 -28.11 -15.88 -26.09
C ASN A 478 -27.84 -17.07 -25.17
N GLY A 479 -26.62 -17.16 -24.64
CA GLY A 479 -26.25 -18.16 -23.64
C GLY A 479 -25.71 -19.46 -24.21
N TRP A 480 -25.42 -19.51 -25.51
CA TRP A 480 -24.80 -20.67 -26.13
C TRP A 480 -23.34 -20.84 -25.69
N ASN A 481 -23.03 -22.07 -25.31
CA ASN A 481 -21.68 -22.48 -24.97
C ASN A 481 -20.98 -23.05 -26.19
N VAL A 482 -19.77 -22.57 -26.43
CA VAL A 482 -18.79 -23.22 -27.30
C VAL A 482 -17.99 -24.18 -26.43
N ARG A 483 -17.84 -25.43 -26.86
CA ARG A 483 -17.30 -26.54 -26.05
C ARG A 483 -16.06 -27.16 -26.68
N GLY A 484 -15.25 -27.83 -25.87
CA GLY A 484 -14.01 -28.49 -26.30
C GLY A 484 -14.20 -29.81 -27.04
N GLY A 485 -15.44 -30.30 -27.13
CA GLY A 485 -15.82 -31.52 -27.86
C GLY A 485 -17.31 -31.51 -28.21
N ALA A 486 -17.73 -32.47 -29.04
CA ALA A 486 -19.12 -32.64 -29.42
C ALA A 486 -19.90 -33.36 -28.33
N GLY A 487 -20.65 -32.59 -27.56
CA GLY A 487 -21.50 -33.08 -26.49
C GLY A 487 -21.55 -32.12 -25.32
N THR A 488 -22.60 -32.22 -24.51
CA THR A 488 -22.79 -31.32 -23.37
C THR A 488 -21.91 -31.64 -22.17
N SER A 489 -21.30 -32.84 -22.13
CA SER A 489 -20.35 -33.30 -21.11
C SER A 489 -18.96 -32.66 -21.23
N TYR A 490 -18.59 -32.14 -22.40
CA TYR A 490 -17.32 -31.44 -22.60
C TYR A 490 -17.35 -30.05 -21.95
N TRP A 491 -16.19 -29.61 -21.47
CA TRP A 491 -16.05 -28.31 -20.82
C TRP A 491 -16.43 -27.15 -21.75
N VAL A 492 -16.88 -26.06 -21.15
CA VAL A 492 -17.22 -24.83 -21.87
C VAL A 492 -15.94 -24.06 -22.13
N VAL A 493 -15.53 -23.93 -23.39
CA VAL A 493 -14.38 -23.14 -23.84
C VAL A 493 -14.70 -21.64 -23.82
N GLY A 494 -15.94 -21.29 -24.14
CA GLY A 494 -16.39 -19.90 -24.12
C GLY A 494 -17.87 -19.78 -24.45
N LYS A 495 -18.31 -18.53 -24.65
CA LYS A 495 -19.69 -18.21 -25.01
C LYS A 495 -19.75 -17.39 -26.27
N VAL A 496 -20.87 -17.50 -26.97
CA VAL A 496 -21.24 -16.68 -28.13
C VAL A 496 -22.59 -16.02 -27.88
N ASN A 497 -22.80 -14.88 -28.53
CA ASN A 497 -24.01 -14.08 -28.40
C ASN A 497 -24.87 -14.17 -29.66
N ASN A 498 -26.15 -13.83 -29.53
CA ASN A 498 -27.07 -13.75 -30.66
C ASN A 498 -26.51 -12.83 -31.75
N GLY A 499 -26.51 -13.32 -33.00
CA GLY A 499 -25.99 -12.58 -34.14
C GLY A 499 -24.49 -12.78 -34.42
N ASP A 500 -23.73 -13.42 -33.51
CA ASP A 500 -22.35 -13.80 -33.80
C ASP A 500 -22.32 -14.74 -35.02
N THR A 501 -21.38 -14.49 -35.94
CA THR A 501 -21.18 -15.36 -37.10
C THR A 501 -19.98 -16.27 -36.84
N LEU A 502 -20.17 -17.57 -37.03
CA LEU A 502 -19.13 -18.59 -36.85
C LEU A 502 -18.87 -19.32 -38.17
N SER A 503 -17.60 -19.46 -38.53
CA SER A 503 -17.19 -20.33 -39.64
C SER A 503 -17.21 -21.78 -39.19
N ILE A 504 -17.81 -22.65 -40.01
CA ILE A 504 -17.94 -24.09 -39.74
C ILE A 504 -16.83 -24.83 -40.48
N ILE A 505 -16.11 -25.69 -39.76
CA ILE A 505 -14.95 -26.45 -40.22
C ILE A 505 -15.36 -27.89 -40.53
N SER A 506 -16.08 -28.52 -39.61
CA SER A 506 -16.52 -29.91 -39.70
C SER A 506 -17.83 -30.11 -38.91
N GLN A 507 -18.41 -31.30 -39.00
CA GLN A 507 -19.56 -31.69 -38.19
C GLN A 507 -19.41 -33.11 -37.67
N GLN A 508 -19.92 -33.37 -36.49
CA GLN A 508 -19.96 -34.71 -35.89
C GLN A 508 -21.23 -34.89 -35.07
N LYS A 509 -21.72 -36.12 -34.94
CA LYS A 509 -22.92 -36.45 -34.17
C LYS A 509 -22.50 -36.98 -32.81
N ASP A 510 -23.12 -36.47 -31.74
CA ASP A 510 -22.86 -36.98 -30.39
C ASP A 510 -23.69 -38.23 -30.06
N SER A 511 -23.50 -38.78 -28.86
CA SER A 511 -24.24 -39.96 -28.38
C SER A 511 -25.73 -39.70 -28.16
N ASP A 512 -26.14 -38.45 -27.97
CA ASP A 512 -27.52 -38.04 -27.77
C ASP A 512 -28.25 -37.76 -29.11
N GLY A 513 -27.53 -37.89 -30.23
CA GLY A 513 -28.07 -37.81 -31.58
C GLY A 513 -28.14 -36.38 -32.16
N TYR A 514 -27.55 -35.39 -31.48
CA TYR A 514 -27.43 -34.04 -32.00
C TYR A 514 -26.19 -33.88 -32.88
N THR A 515 -26.31 -33.08 -33.94
CA THR A 515 -25.15 -32.63 -34.70
C THR A 515 -24.46 -31.49 -33.97
N TRP A 516 -23.13 -31.57 -33.90
CA TRP A 516 -22.26 -30.51 -33.39
C TRP A 516 -21.33 -30.06 -34.52
N TYR A 517 -21.29 -28.74 -34.72
CA TYR A 517 -20.41 -28.11 -35.69
C TYR A 517 -19.10 -27.74 -35.01
N GLU A 518 -17.99 -28.20 -35.57
CA GLU A 518 -16.69 -27.62 -35.27
C GLU A 518 -16.62 -26.23 -35.88
N VAL A 519 -16.30 -25.23 -35.06
CA VAL A 519 -16.32 -23.82 -35.45
C VAL A 519 -14.99 -23.15 -35.20
N SER A 520 -14.65 -22.15 -36.02
CA SER A 520 -13.52 -21.27 -35.76
C SER A 520 -13.88 -20.25 -34.66
N TYR A 521 -13.40 -20.49 -33.44
CA TYR A 521 -13.62 -19.62 -32.28
C TYR A 521 -12.36 -18.82 -31.94
N ASN A 522 -12.14 -17.71 -32.66
CA ASN A 522 -10.89 -16.93 -32.61
C ASN A 522 -10.80 -15.95 -31.43
N LYS A 523 -11.04 -16.43 -30.20
CA LYS A 523 -10.78 -15.63 -28.99
C LYS A 523 -9.31 -15.74 -28.56
N THR A 524 -8.77 -14.66 -28.01
CA THR A 524 -7.39 -14.62 -27.47
C THR A 524 -7.29 -15.40 -26.16
N TRP A 525 -8.30 -15.26 -25.29
CA TRP A 525 -8.40 -15.98 -24.03
C TRP A 525 -9.69 -16.79 -24.01
N VAL A 526 -9.58 -18.03 -23.56
CA VAL A 526 -10.69 -18.99 -23.44
C VAL A 526 -10.61 -19.73 -22.10
N ASN A 527 -11.73 -20.29 -21.65
CA ASN A 527 -11.74 -21.18 -20.48
C ASN A 527 -10.83 -22.38 -20.77
N ALA A 528 -9.98 -22.71 -19.80
CA ALA A 528 -9.00 -23.79 -19.91
C ALA A 528 -9.65 -25.18 -19.87
N ASN A 529 -9.01 -26.13 -20.57
CA ASN A 529 -9.31 -27.56 -20.43
C ASN A 529 -8.99 -28.00 -18.98
N PRO A 530 -9.88 -28.78 -18.31
CA PRO A 530 -9.63 -29.44 -17.03
C PRO A 530 -8.24 -30.11 -16.91
N ASP A 531 -7.80 -30.82 -17.95
CA ASP A 531 -6.51 -31.53 -17.95
C ASP A 531 -5.33 -30.55 -17.98
N ASP A 532 -5.46 -29.43 -18.70
CA ASP A 532 -4.44 -28.38 -18.70
C ASP A 532 -4.40 -27.69 -17.33
N ILE A 533 -5.56 -27.42 -16.71
CA ILE A 533 -5.62 -26.90 -15.33
C ILE A 533 -4.89 -27.86 -14.38
N LYS A 534 -5.17 -29.18 -14.50
CA LYS A 534 -4.51 -30.22 -13.69
C LYS A 534 -3.01 -30.25 -13.91
N TYR A 535 -2.55 -30.12 -15.15
CA TYR A 535 -1.12 -30.07 -15.48
C TYR A 535 -0.40 -28.96 -14.70
N TYR A 536 -0.94 -27.74 -14.69
CA TYR A 536 -0.33 -26.61 -13.98
C TYR A 536 -0.55 -26.63 -12.46
N LEU A 537 -1.57 -27.34 -11.98
CA LEU A 537 -1.80 -27.55 -10.56
C LEU A 537 -0.86 -28.61 -9.97
N ASP A 538 -0.49 -29.66 -10.71
CA ASP A 538 0.30 -30.76 -10.17
C ASP A 538 1.77 -30.35 -9.98
N PRO A 539 2.27 -30.23 -8.73
CA PRO A 539 3.64 -29.83 -8.51
C PRO A 539 4.66 -30.82 -9.09
N ASN A 540 4.30 -32.10 -9.19
CA ASN A 540 5.18 -33.16 -9.69
C ASN A 540 5.59 -32.95 -11.15
N ASN A 541 4.81 -32.20 -11.93
CA ASN A 541 5.17 -31.83 -13.30
C ASN A 541 6.34 -30.82 -13.36
N PHE A 542 6.73 -30.24 -12.23
CA PHE A 542 7.65 -29.11 -12.19
C PHE A 542 8.79 -29.25 -11.18
N VAL A 543 8.68 -30.12 -10.16
CA VAL A 543 9.65 -30.20 -9.06
C VAL A 543 11.08 -30.52 -9.51
N ASP A 544 11.22 -31.34 -10.55
CA ASP A 544 12.53 -31.79 -11.07
C ASP A 544 13.08 -30.87 -12.16
N ASP A 545 12.29 -29.90 -12.63
CA ASP A 545 12.72 -28.91 -13.61
C ASP A 545 13.42 -27.74 -12.91
N SER A 546 14.67 -27.45 -13.31
CA SER A 546 15.50 -26.43 -12.66
C SER A 546 14.97 -24.99 -12.79
N ILE A 547 14.10 -24.74 -13.76
CA ILE A 547 13.49 -23.43 -14.03
C ILE A 547 12.07 -23.43 -13.50
N LYS A 548 11.24 -24.38 -13.94
CA LYS A 548 9.82 -24.41 -13.59
C LYS A 548 9.59 -24.64 -12.11
N SER A 549 10.52 -25.30 -11.39
CA SER A 549 10.45 -25.43 -9.93
C SER A 549 10.56 -24.09 -9.19
N LEU A 550 11.08 -23.03 -9.82
CA LEU A 550 11.14 -21.70 -9.19
C LEU A 550 9.76 -21.05 -9.04
N GLN A 551 8.70 -21.63 -9.59
CA GLN A 551 7.33 -21.20 -9.25
C GLN A 551 7.00 -21.48 -7.78
N PHE A 552 7.76 -22.39 -7.16
CA PHE A 552 7.73 -22.73 -5.73
C PHE A 552 8.76 -21.94 -4.92
N LEU A 553 9.51 -21.00 -5.51
CA LEU A 553 10.44 -20.15 -4.78
C LEU A 553 9.70 -19.42 -3.66
N ASN A 554 10.19 -19.57 -2.43
CA ASN A 554 9.65 -18.87 -1.27
C ASN A 554 10.03 -17.39 -1.34
N LEU A 555 9.08 -16.60 -1.81
CA LEU A 555 9.18 -15.15 -1.98
C LEU A 555 9.21 -14.41 -0.65
N SER A 556 9.02 -15.06 0.50
CA SER A 556 9.19 -14.47 1.84
C SER A 556 10.61 -14.60 2.40
N LYS A 557 11.52 -15.26 1.67
CA LYS A 557 12.91 -15.50 2.10
C LYS A 557 13.89 -14.66 1.29
N SER A 558 14.87 -14.11 2.02
CA SER A 558 16.00 -13.40 1.43
C SER A 558 16.88 -14.37 0.63
N THR A 559 17.46 -13.84 -0.44
CA THR A 559 18.46 -14.50 -1.28
C THR A 559 19.89 -14.29 -0.73
N ASN A 560 20.06 -13.38 0.23
CA ASN A 560 21.33 -12.91 0.78
C ASN A 560 22.25 -12.31 -0.32
N LEU A 561 21.74 -11.30 -1.02
CA LEU A 561 22.43 -10.70 -2.16
C LEU A 561 23.63 -9.82 -1.77
N ASP A 562 24.72 -9.92 -2.53
CA ASP A 562 25.78 -8.93 -2.53
C ASP A 562 25.41 -7.75 -3.45
N ALA A 563 25.31 -6.55 -2.88
CA ALA A 563 24.86 -5.36 -3.61
C ALA A 563 25.79 -4.96 -4.77
N ALA A 564 27.11 -5.13 -4.60
CA ALA A 564 28.08 -4.77 -5.62
C ALA A 564 28.01 -5.73 -6.81
N GLU A 565 27.91 -7.03 -6.53
CA GLU A 565 27.70 -8.07 -7.54
C GLU A 565 26.42 -7.82 -8.33
N VAL A 566 25.29 -7.60 -7.66
CA VAL A 566 24.00 -7.35 -8.33
C VAL A 566 24.07 -6.10 -9.18
N ASN A 567 24.69 -5.02 -8.69
CA ASN A 567 24.86 -3.80 -9.48
C ASN A 567 25.73 -4.04 -10.73
N ASN A 568 26.79 -4.84 -10.62
CA ASN A 568 27.72 -5.09 -11.71
C ASN A 568 27.18 -6.08 -12.74
N LYS A 569 26.49 -7.14 -12.31
CA LYS A 569 26.10 -8.26 -13.16
C LYS A 569 24.63 -8.22 -13.61
N ILE A 570 23.75 -7.66 -12.79
CA ILE A 570 22.29 -7.70 -13.02
C ILE A 570 21.76 -6.32 -13.43
N LEU A 571 22.03 -5.29 -12.63
CA LEU A 571 21.45 -3.95 -12.82
C LEU A 571 22.30 -3.04 -13.72
N ALA A 572 23.50 -3.44 -14.10
CA ALA A 572 24.34 -2.70 -15.04
C ALA A 572 23.60 -2.46 -16.37
N GLY A 573 23.53 -1.20 -16.79
CA GLY A 573 22.85 -0.80 -18.03
C GLY A 573 21.32 -0.92 -18.01
N LYS A 574 20.69 -1.15 -16.85
CA LYS A 574 19.22 -1.28 -16.69
C LYS A 574 18.53 0.07 -16.43
N GLY A 575 18.92 1.10 -17.18
CA GLY A 575 18.33 2.44 -17.08
C GLY A 575 18.34 2.98 -15.65
N ILE A 576 17.20 3.47 -15.18
CA ILE A 576 17.06 4.07 -13.84
C ILE A 576 17.27 3.08 -12.69
N LEU A 577 17.21 1.77 -12.97
CA LEU A 577 17.46 0.71 -11.98
C LEU A 577 18.95 0.44 -11.77
N ALA A 578 19.84 0.95 -12.63
CA ALA A 578 21.27 0.78 -12.48
C ALA A 578 21.77 1.38 -11.14
N GLY A 579 22.58 0.62 -10.42
CA GLY A 579 23.12 1.03 -9.11
C GLY A 579 22.14 0.90 -7.93
N LYS A 580 20.91 0.41 -8.14
CA LYS A 580 19.86 0.36 -7.10
C LYS A 580 19.79 -0.94 -6.30
N ALA A 581 20.77 -1.84 -6.38
CA ALA A 581 20.74 -3.13 -5.67
C ALA A 581 20.44 -2.97 -4.16
N SER A 582 21.07 -1.99 -3.50
CA SER A 582 20.83 -1.73 -2.07
C SER A 582 19.39 -1.34 -1.75
N SER A 583 18.66 -0.73 -2.68
CA SER A 583 17.23 -0.40 -2.48
C SER A 583 16.35 -1.64 -2.56
N PHE A 584 16.65 -2.57 -3.46
CA PHE A 584 15.96 -3.86 -3.53
C PHE A 584 16.25 -4.73 -2.31
N ILE A 585 17.49 -4.76 -1.84
CA ILE A 585 17.88 -5.44 -0.60
C ILE A 585 17.14 -4.85 0.59
N ALA A 586 17.16 -3.51 0.75
CA ALA A 586 16.43 -2.84 1.82
C ALA A 586 14.91 -3.11 1.74
N ALA A 587 14.32 -3.12 0.55
CA ALA A 587 12.92 -3.46 0.36
C ALA A 587 12.60 -4.89 0.82
N GLY A 588 13.47 -5.85 0.48
CA GLY A 588 13.36 -7.23 0.92
C GLY A 588 13.51 -7.40 2.44
N GLU A 589 14.46 -6.71 3.06
CA GLU A 589 14.65 -6.69 4.52
C GLU A 589 13.47 -6.05 5.27
N ILE A 590 12.89 -4.97 4.73
CA ILE A 590 11.79 -4.24 5.38
C ILE A 590 10.48 -5.02 5.31
N TYR A 591 10.16 -5.57 4.13
CA TYR A 591 8.84 -6.15 3.86
C TYR A 591 8.84 -7.68 3.76
N GLY A 592 9.99 -8.32 3.93
CA GLY A 592 10.11 -9.77 3.84
C GLY A 592 9.76 -10.28 2.44
N VAL A 593 10.30 -9.63 1.40
CA VAL A 593 10.09 -10.03 0.00
C VAL A 593 11.42 -10.41 -0.64
N ASN A 594 11.44 -11.51 -1.38
CA ASN A 594 12.63 -11.99 -2.08
C ASN A 594 13.15 -10.94 -3.08
N GLU A 595 14.44 -10.60 -2.95
CA GLU A 595 15.06 -9.48 -3.66
C GLU A 595 15.19 -9.76 -5.15
N ILE A 596 15.48 -11.01 -5.54
CA ILE A 596 15.55 -11.41 -6.96
C ILE A 596 14.17 -11.34 -7.61
N TYR A 597 13.13 -11.74 -6.89
CA TYR A 597 11.76 -11.55 -7.35
C TYR A 597 11.41 -10.08 -7.55
N LEU A 598 11.76 -9.20 -6.60
CA LEU A 598 11.55 -7.75 -6.75
C LEU A 598 12.31 -7.18 -7.95
N ILE A 599 13.57 -7.55 -8.13
CA ILE A 599 14.38 -7.13 -9.28
C ILE A 599 13.77 -7.64 -10.59
N SER A 600 13.37 -8.91 -10.64
CA SER A 600 12.74 -9.53 -11.82
C SER A 600 11.48 -8.78 -12.23
N HIS A 601 10.58 -8.51 -11.28
CA HIS A 601 9.37 -7.74 -11.54
C HIS A 601 9.68 -6.31 -11.98
N ALA A 602 10.58 -5.61 -11.28
CA ALA A 602 10.92 -4.25 -11.68
C ALA A 602 11.51 -4.19 -13.09
N LEU A 603 12.37 -5.14 -13.46
CA LEU A 603 12.92 -5.22 -14.82
C LEU A 603 11.83 -5.46 -15.87
N LEU A 604 10.86 -6.32 -15.59
CA LEU A 604 9.74 -6.59 -16.49
C LEU A 604 8.85 -5.35 -16.66
N GLU A 605 8.32 -4.83 -15.56
CA GLU A 605 7.33 -3.74 -15.55
C GLU A 605 7.89 -2.44 -16.12
N THR A 606 9.19 -2.19 -15.95
CA THR A 606 9.82 -0.96 -16.41
C THR A 606 10.49 -1.09 -17.77
N GLY A 607 10.44 -2.26 -18.42
CA GLY A 607 11.17 -2.51 -19.66
C GLY A 607 12.67 -2.30 -19.48
N ASN A 608 13.28 -2.98 -18.50
CA ASN A 608 14.68 -2.81 -18.08
C ASN A 608 15.02 -1.37 -17.63
N GLY A 609 14.14 -0.72 -16.88
CA GLY A 609 14.34 0.62 -16.30
C GLY A 609 14.21 1.78 -17.29
N THR A 610 13.57 1.56 -18.44
CA THR A 610 13.48 2.55 -19.53
C THR A 610 12.08 3.14 -19.73
N SER A 611 11.05 2.53 -19.14
CA SER A 611 9.68 3.02 -19.24
C SER A 611 9.55 4.45 -18.71
N GLN A 612 8.65 5.23 -19.30
CA GLN A 612 8.41 6.61 -18.88
C GLN A 612 7.95 6.69 -17.42
N LEU A 613 7.09 5.76 -17.00
CA LEU A 613 6.57 5.70 -15.63
C LEU A 613 7.68 5.41 -14.59
N ALA A 614 8.69 4.62 -14.96
CA ALA A 614 9.87 4.37 -14.13
C ALA A 614 10.84 5.56 -14.10
N ASN A 615 10.98 6.29 -15.20
CA ASN A 615 11.94 7.39 -15.33
C ASN A 615 11.43 8.73 -14.76
N GLY A 616 10.16 8.78 -14.40
CA GLY A 616 9.57 9.90 -13.67
C GLY A 616 8.48 10.60 -14.47
N VAL A 617 7.38 10.92 -13.78
CA VAL A 617 6.25 11.68 -14.34
C VAL A 617 5.97 12.88 -13.43
N GLN A 618 5.69 14.05 -14.00
CA GLN A 618 5.27 15.22 -13.23
C GLN A 618 3.80 15.10 -12.82
N VAL A 619 3.51 15.13 -11.53
CA VAL A 619 2.17 15.19 -10.95
C VAL A 619 2.15 16.30 -9.92
N ASN A 620 1.25 17.29 -10.07
CA ASN A 620 1.10 18.43 -9.16
C ASN A 620 2.44 19.13 -8.82
N GLY A 621 3.29 19.33 -9.83
CA GLY A 621 4.59 20.00 -9.70
C GLY A 621 5.70 19.17 -9.03
N ARG A 622 5.47 17.88 -8.76
CA ARG A 622 6.50 16.95 -8.27
C ARG A 622 6.71 15.82 -9.25
N THR A 623 7.96 15.42 -9.44
CA THR A 623 8.30 14.20 -10.17
C THR A 623 8.07 12.99 -9.28
N VAL A 624 7.43 11.97 -9.82
CA VAL A 624 7.12 10.71 -9.13
C VAL A 624 7.52 9.52 -9.97
N TYR A 625 7.85 8.41 -9.31
CA TYR A 625 8.43 7.23 -9.93
C TYR A 625 7.63 5.98 -9.58
N ASN A 626 7.56 5.02 -10.49
CA ASN A 626 6.89 3.74 -10.22
C ASN A 626 7.59 2.60 -10.97
N MET A 627 8.11 1.65 -10.19
CA MET A 627 8.98 0.58 -10.68
C MET A 627 8.25 -0.74 -10.94
N TYR A 628 6.96 -0.83 -10.61
CA TYR A 628 6.21 -2.09 -10.67
C TYR A 628 4.87 -1.95 -11.37
N GLY A 629 4.64 -0.83 -12.08
CA GLY A 629 3.37 -0.58 -12.76
C GLY A 629 2.17 -0.48 -11.82
N ILE A 630 2.37 -0.25 -10.52
CA ILE A 630 1.29 -0.30 -9.53
C ILE A 630 0.31 0.85 -9.78
N GLY A 631 -0.98 0.52 -9.91
CA GLY A 631 -2.02 1.50 -10.22
C GLY A 631 -2.00 2.00 -11.66
N ALA A 632 -1.25 1.37 -12.56
CA ALA A 632 -1.30 1.62 -14.00
C ALA A 632 -2.40 0.76 -14.64
N TYR A 633 -3.43 1.39 -15.20
CA TYR A 633 -4.55 0.70 -15.85
C TYR A 633 -4.52 0.82 -17.37
N ASP A 634 -5.07 -0.16 -18.09
CA ASP A 634 -5.18 -0.13 -19.55
C ASP A 634 -5.78 1.19 -20.05
N ASN A 635 -5.21 1.73 -21.14
CA ASN A 635 -5.55 3.01 -21.76
C ASN A 635 -5.24 4.29 -20.93
N SER A 636 -4.77 4.16 -19.68
CA SER A 636 -4.36 5.29 -18.84
C SER A 636 -3.10 5.01 -18.00
N ALA A 637 -2.34 3.98 -18.38
CA ALA A 637 -1.31 3.36 -17.57
C ALA A 637 -0.30 4.38 -17.00
N LEU A 638 0.14 5.32 -17.84
CA LEU A 638 1.10 6.35 -17.44
C LEU A 638 0.54 7.32 -16.39
N SER A 639 -0.65 7.90 -16.64
CA SER A 639 -1.21 8.92 -15.76
C SER A 639 -1.75 8.34 -14.46
N SER A 640 -2.41 7.18 -14.53
CA SER A 640 -2.92 6.47 -13.34
C SER A 640 -1.80 5.95 -12.44
N GLY A 641 -0.78 5.30 -13.03
CA GLY A 641 0.39 4.83 -12.29
C GLY A 641 1.21 5.97 -11.67
N ALA A 642 1.31 7.13 -12.35
CA ALA A 642 1.97 8.30 -11.80
C ALA A 642 1.17 8.94 -10.66
N GLN A 643 -0.15 9.08 -10.81
CA GLN A 643 -0.99 9.62 -9.74
C GLN A 643 -0.96 8.73 -8.49
N PHE A 644 -0.93 7.40 -8.66
CA PHE A 644 -0.72 6.45 -7.58
C PHE A 644 0.61 6.73 -6.86
N ALA A 645 1.70 6.82 -7.62
CA ALA A 645 3.04 7.09 -7.07
C ALA A 645 3.11 8.41 -6.28
N TYR A 646 2.44 9.46 -6.76
CA TYR A 646 2.32 10.74 -6.04
C TYR A 646 1.66 10.56 -4.68
N ASN A 647 0.54 9.83 -4.63
CA ASN A 647 -0.22 9.60 -3.41
C ASN A 647 0.54 8.71 -2.42
N ALA A 648 1.28 7.73 -2.94
CA ALA A 648 2.14 6.84 -2.16
C ALA A 648 3.44 7.51 -1.69
N GLY A 649 3.74 8.72 -2.18
CA GLY A 649 4.92 9.49 -1.80
C GLY A 649 6.21 8.99 -2.44
N TRP A 650 6.14 8.39 -3.62
CA TRP A 650 7.29 7.86 -4.35
C TRP A 650 7.98 8.96 -5.18
N PHE A 651 8.67 9.85 -4.48
CA PHE A 651 9.33 11.02 -5.08
C PHE A 651 10.78 10.74 -5.48
N THR A 652 11.28 9.53 -5.22
CA THR A 652 12.55 9.03 -5.76
C THR A 652 12.41 7.60 -6.31
N PRO A 653 13.33 7.16 -7.19
CA PRO A 653 13.40 5.77 -7.62
C PRO A 653 13.49 4.76 -6.47
N GLU A 654 14.26 5.08 -5.43
CA GLU A 654 14.46 4.22 -4.26
C GLU A 654 13.18 4.09 -3.42
N GLU A 655 12.46 5.20 -3.22
CA GLU A 655 11.15 5.19 -2.55
C GLU A 655 10.13 4.36 -3.32
N ALA A 656 10.14 4.43 -4.65
CA ALA A 656 9.28 3.61 -5.51
C ALA A 656 9.62 2.12 -5.44
N ILE A 657 10.92 1.76 -5.38
CA ILE A 657 11.37 0.36 -5.21
C ILE A 657 10.88 -0.20 -3.87
N ILE A 658 11.08 0.55 -2.78
CA ILE A 658 10.73 0.13 -1.42
C ILE A 658 9.21 0.09 -1.25
N GLY A 659 8.51 1.15 -1.66
CA GLY A 659 7.05 1.23 -1.51
C GLY A 659 6.29 0.25 -2.41
N GLY A 660 6.80 -0.09 -3.58
CA GLY A 660 6.20 -1.14 -4.41
C GLY A 660 6.33 -2.53 -3.81
N ALA A 661 7.44 -2.82 -3.11
CA ALA A 661 7.60 -4.07 -2.37
C ALA A 661 6.59 -4.20 -1.22
N GLU A 662 6.25 -3.10 -0.54
CA GLU A 662 5.19 -3.08 0.49
C GLU A 662 3.84 -3.54 -0.08
N PHE A 663 3.49 -3.07 -1.28
CA PHE A 663 2.24 -3.44 -1.95
C PHE A 663 2.18 -4.94 -2.24
N ILE A 664 3.28 -5.51 -2.75
CA ILE A 664 3.40 -6.95 -3.00
C ILE A 664 3.31 -7.73 -1.69
N ALA A 665 4.01 -7.28 -0.65
CA ALA A 665 4.03 -7.95 0.64
C ALA A 665 2.63 -7.98 1.28
N ASN A 666 1.96 -6.83 1.36
CA ASN A 666 0.63 -6.72 1.95
C ASN A 666 -0.44 -7.38 1.11
N GLY A 667 -0.30 -7.36 -0.22
CA GLY A 667 -1.23 -7.97 -1.15
C GLY A 667 -1.17 -9.50 -1.14
N TYR A 668 0.01 -10.10 -1.00
CA TYR A 668 0.16 -11.55 -1.23
C TYR A 668 0.98 -12.25 -0.15
N ILE A 669 2.21 -11.82 0.09
CA ILE A 669 3.16 -12.52 0.98
C ILE A 669 2.59 -12.65 2.40
N ASN A 670 2.08 -11.55 2.95
CA ASN A 670 1.51 -11.48 4.30
C ASN A 670 0.19 -12.26 4.43
N SER A 671 -0.45 -12.61 3.30
CA SER A 671 -1.64 -13.47 3.24
C SER A 671 -1.29 -14.96 3.10
N GLY A 672 -0.02 -15.33 3.20
CA GLY A 672 0.46 -16.71 3.04
C GLY A 672 0.54 -17.17 1.58
N GLN A 673 0.50 -16.22 0.63
CA GLN A 673 0.73 -16.49 -0.79
C GLN A 673 2.17 -16.11 -1.16
N ASP A 674 3.12 -16.75 -0.50
CA ASP A 674 4.56 -16.51 -0.55
C ASP A 674 5.29 -17.32 -1.63
N THR A 675 4.58 -17.83 -2.64
CA THR A 675 5.17 -18.38 -3.88
C THR A 675 4.32 -17.95 -5.08
N LEU A 676 4.92 -17.85 -6.27
CA LEU A 676 4.18 -17.58 -7.52
C LEU A 676 3.02 -18.59 -7.70
N TYR A 677 3.28 -19.86 -7.37
CA TYR A 677 2.27 -20.90 -7.36
C TYR A 677 1.08 -20.58 -6.42
N LYS A 678 1.35 -20.18 -5.17
CA LYS A 678 0.30 -19.82 -4.21
C LYS A 678 -0.44 -18.54 -4.60
N MET A 679 0.24 -17.58 -5.22
CA MET A 679 -0.38 -16.37 -5.77
C MET A 679 -1.35 -16.72 -6.91
N ARG A 680 -1.00 -17.67 -7.79
CA ARG A 680 -1.88 -18.12 -8.88
C ARG A 680 -3.04 -18.98 -8.39
N TRP A 681 -2.78 -19.97 -7.54
CA TRP A 681 -3.74 -21.04 -7.27
C TRP A 681 -4.47 -20.88 -5.94
N ASN A 682 -3.84 -20.22 -4.96
CA ASN A 682 -4.31 -20.09 -3.58
C ASN A 682 -4.91 -21.40 -2.99
N PRO A 683 -4.11 -22.47 -2.92
CA PRO A 683 -4.58 -23.77 -2.45
C PRO A 683 -5.08 -23.75 -1.00
N SER A 684 -4.57 -22.85 -0.15
CA SER A 684 -5.02 -22.66 1.24
C SER A 684 -6.49 -22.23 1.30
N ALA A 685 -6.85 -21.19 0.53
CA ALA A 685 -8.24 -20.72 0.48
C ALA A 685 -9.16 -21.73 -0.19
N ALA A 686 -8.69 -22.42 -1.23
CA ALA A 686 -9.47 -23.48 -1.88
C ALA A 686 -9.76 -24.65 -0.94
N ALA A 687 -8.76 -25.11 -0.17
CA ALA A 687 -8.92 -26.20 0.79
C ALA A 687 -9.85 -25.83 1.96
N SER A 688 -9.81 -24.57 2.42
CA SER A 688 -10.60 -24.13 3.58
C SER A 688 -12.02 -23.68 3.24
N SER A 689 -12.23 -23.09 2.06
CA SER A 689 -13.52 -22.48 1.67
C SER A 689 -14.25 -23.19 0.53
N GLY A 690 -13.59 -24.14 -0.15
CA GLY A 690 -14.11 -24.78 -1.35
C GLY A 690 -14.23 -23.84 -2.55
N LYS A 691 -13.55 -22.68 -2.54
CA LYS A 691 -13.64 -21.65 -3.59
C LYS A 691 -12.27 -21.10 -3.97
N ALA A 692 -12.10 -20.75 -5.24
CA ALA A 692 -10.94 -19.98 -5.69
C ALA A 692 -11.12 -18.52 -5.26
N THR A 693 -10.18 -17.99 -4.50
CA THR A 693 -10.20 -16.60 -4.06
C THR A 693 -8.80 -16.01 -4.08
N HIS A 694 -8.71 -14.69 -4.29
CA HIS A 694 -7.45 -13.95 -4.16
C HIS A 694 -6.33 -14.50 -5.05
N GLN A 695 -6.66 -14.82 -6.30
CA GLN A 695 -5.70 -15.28 -7.30
C GLN A 695 -5.17 -14.09 -8.09
N TYR A 696 -3.86 -14.09 -8.34
CA TYR A 696 -3.19 -13.00 -9.03
C TYR A 696 -3.62 -12.89 -10.51
N ALA A 697 -3.91 -14.03 -11.15
CA ALA A 697 -4.22 -14.09 -12.57
C ALA A 697 -5.20 -15.24 -12.87
N THR A 698 -5.93 -15.11 -13.98
CA THR A 698 -6.78 -16.18 -14.52
C THR A 698 -6.02 -17.15 -15.42
N ASP A 699 -4.91 -16.72 -16.05
CA ASP A 699 -4.07 -17.56 -16.91
C ASP A 699 -3.48 -18.74 -16.14
N ILE A 700 -3.83 -19.97 -16.52
CA ILE A 700 -3.31 -21.21 -15.91
C ILE A 700 -1.77 -21.30 -15.97
N GLY A 701 -1.14 -20.71 -16.99
CA GLY A 701 0.31 -20.71 -17.18
C GLY A 701 1.04 -19.54 -16.51
N TRP A 702 0.32 -18.65 -15.79
CA TRP A 702 0.89 -17.38 -15.31
C TRP A 702 2.17 -17.58 -14.49
N ALA A 703 2.15 -18.51 -13.53
CA ALA A 703 3.28 -18.73 -12.62
C ALA A 703 4.51 -19.27 -13.36
N GLU A 704 4.33 -20.23 -14.27
CA GLU A 704 5.41 -20.76 -15.11
C GLU A 704 6.00 -19.67 -16.01
N LYS A 705 5.17 -18.80 -16.59
CA LYS A 705 5.64 -17.72 -17.47
C LYS A 705 6.55 -16.70 -16.74
N GLN A 706 6.52 -16.61 -15.40
CA GLN A 706 7.34 -15.67 -14.64
C GLN A 706 8.76 -16.19 -14.31
N VAL A 707 8.99 -17.50 -14.31
CA VAL A 707 10.17 -18.07 -13.63
C VAL A 707 11.48 -18.00 -14.44
N ILE A 708 11.40 -17.84 -15.76
CA ILE A 708 12.59 -17.81 -16.62
C ILE A 708 13.49 -16.62 -16.26
N GLN A 709 12.90 -15.44 -16.03
CA GLN A 709 13.67 -14.26 -15.65
C GLN A 709 14.31 -14.45 -14.27
N ILE A 710 13.57 -15.01 -13.31
CA ILE A 710 14.08 -15.32 -11.96
C ILE A 710 15.29 -16.28 -12.07
N TYR A 711 15.16 -17.39 -12.81
CA TYR A 711 16.26 -18.34 -13.05
C TYR A 711 17.50 -17.65 -13.61
N ASN A 712 17.31 -16.83 -14.65
CA ASN A 712 18.41 -16.12 -15.30
C ASN A 712 19.11 -15.17 -14.31
N LEU A 713 18.37 -14.49 -13.43
CA LEU A 713 18.96 -13.64 -12.42
C LEU A 713 19.77 -14.43 -11.38
N TYR A 714 19.24 -15.56 -10.89
CA TYR A 714 19.99 -16.46 -10.00
C TYR A 714 21.27 -16.98 -10.65
N SER A 715 21.23 -17.30 -11.95
CA SER A 715 22.39 -17.81 -12.70
C SER A 715 23.55 -16.81 -12.83
N LEU A 716 23.32 -15.54 -12.54
CA LEU A 716 24.35 -14.48 -12.59
C LEU A 716 25.08 -14.30 -11.25
N LEU A 717 24.53 -14.84 -10.15
CA LEU A 717 25.06 -14.67 -8.81
C LEU A 717 26.15 -15.69 -8.49
N ASN A 718 27.18 -15.27 -7.76
CA ASN A 718 28.24 -16.14 -7.25
C ASN A 718 27.78 -16.92 -6.01
N SER A 719 26.80 -16.45 -5.24
CA SER A 719 26.30 -17.17 -4.07
C SER A 719 24.89 -16.72 -3.75
N TYR A 720 24.05 -17.65 -3.32
CA TYR A 720 22.68 -17.35 -2.93
C TYR A 720 22.10 -18.41 -2.01
N GLU A 721 21.06 -18.02 -1.28
CA GLU A 721 20.15 -18.96 -0.64
C GLU A 721 18.86 -19.10 -1.47
N LEU A 722 18.44 -20.36 -1.68
CA LEU A 722 17.24 -20.70 -2.43
C LEU A 722 16.37 -21.62 -1.57
N THR A 723 15.17 -21.16 -1.20
CA THR A 723 14.18 -22.01 -0.51
C THR A 723 12.98 -22.25 -1.42
N LEU A 724 12.68 -23.51 -1.70
CA LEU A 724 11.46 -23.92 -2.41
C LEU A 724 10.40 -24.41 -1.40
N GLN A 725 9.16 -23.97 -1.58
CA GLN A 725 7.97 -24.41 -0.85
C GLN A 725 7.01 -25.11 -1.82
N ILE A 726 7.08 -26.44 -1.84
CA ILE A 726 6.38 -27.27 -2.79
C ILE A 726 5.03 -27.70 -2.18
N PRO A 727 3.89 -27.47 -2.87
CA PRO A 727 2.59 -27.96 -2.42
C PRO A 727 2.56 -29.49 -2.38
N LYS A 728 1.85 -30.05 -1.41
CA LYS A 728 1.46 -31.46 -1.37
C LYS A 728 -0.04 -31.57 -1.19
N TYR A 729 -0.69 -32.27 -2.11
CA TYR A 729 -2.12 -32.54 -2.10
C TYR A 729 -2.40 -33.95 -1.61
N LEU A 730 -3.64 -34.21 -1.18
CA LEU A 730 -4.06 -35.56 -0.84
C LEU A 730 -3.95 -36.47 -2.06
N SER A 731 -3.35 -37.64 -1.87
CA SER A 731 -3.46 -38.78 -2.77
C SER A 731 -4.89 -39.32 -2.67
N TYR A 732 -5.49 -39.67 -3.80
CA TYR A 732 -6.75 -40.43 -3.81
C TYR A 732 -6.51 -41.89 -3.49
#